data_AF-A0A061A8D8-F1
#
_entry.id   AF-A0A061A8D8-F1
#
_cell.length_a   1.000
_cell.length_b   1.000
_cell.length_c   1.000
_cell.angle_alpha   90.00
_cell.angle_beta   90.00
_cell.angle_gamma   90.00
#
_symmetry.space_group_name_H-M   'P 1'
#
loop_
_entity.id
_entity.type
_entity.pdbx_description
1 polymer ?
#
loop_
_entity_poly.entity_id
_entity_poly.type
_entity_poly.pdbx_seq_one_letter_code
_entity_poly.pdbx_strand_id
1 'polypeptide(L)'
;MKKLGAIFNILILTLLLVACVGTIDSYTITFETNGGTPIEAIEADANFNLASLEALTTTKEGYEFDGWFTDISLDPESIVDEAITGSITLYAKWNIINYTITYHLDGGSNHLDNPSSYTILDEVVLKTPTKEGYTFNGWLIDNDSNKAITQINVGSKGNLSLHATWEATTETSYVITWKQADGTTIKTTQVLEGALPVFDGATPTKASDDAFDYAFAGWTPAVVAATKDQTYTATFTATAKGKADYNPAALNAIFGFDIYALMPGFKTNDSLLTDVSEDGYFMVYVDIFDWSVEDSDAYMLLLDEALTYDDAEMSWIIGDYFLYVFEDDETYPGEVVYGIGIYGSTEDPVDPTDPTDPKDPFNPAELNTIFGFDIYALMPNFTTNDSLISNLSEGGLFEVYIDIFDWTEADANAYMDLLDAALSYDDVEQSWVIGNYYLYVFEDAETYPGEVVYGIGIYNLENGPVDPEEPVNGIYYSFNVQNTTTSLPSSYKDTIDTALLFTNSASKAIITVSHAANVATGPSGLSAGIVFAANVSGNANPTVYLEVDTLGNIITNFSFQIEARDSYTNTLKGAKVQVYQSGTWVDLAGGDFYTQLSTDVVTIQIQNLNASRFRLLFTGTGATSNSGQFKISEVTLYQTASVPTYELWEDMVAVLETNLNDLDLNTYFPSFTGLSQMVLSKVSNKEYKITGVLESSDANLLSNYYQALEAAGYAIDAELSTLRGQTVYTYAVSESLAYGVYAVMDGNSVTIRVFQFDPSVEPGALETLDFQQSVNEYEKQKFGISGLPSVGTFDVLVVPVEISGSPFDLGYEQKLDAVFNGTAQSTGWQSVSSYYTLSSFGRLNLSFDIAPKFVTSNTRSYYENLGQGGDQHAIVEALNGLDSQIDYSKYDSNNDGYIDSVVFIYSVDYDYDQDPWWAWVYSAKYGEADSIGQLDGKNFEYYFWASYSFLEDPIQGNSGLIYNAETYIHELGHLMGMVDFYPYEGNNDYGPMGGFDMMDYNVGDHGPFTKLVFGWLKPLLATAGTYDVTLDSYALDTDGEQSVLLIPYSGSNLEDGNAFDEYLLIMFYTPKGLYQGHLGTSTVPTLPGVVIYHVDGRTRSNATFWGDYFINDNEGSSNFINQILEADKNQSIPGSVTFRVSDMLTSGTIDLSTYQWNQGGNINVSISIQSTFDANSQNVTLSVTVQ
;
A
#
# COMPACT_ATOMS: atom_id res chain seq x y z
N MET A 1 72.17 13.99 97.82
CA MET A 1 71.14 12.99 97.46
C MET A 1 70.03 13.68 96.66
N LYS A 2 70.23 13.93 95.35
CA LYS A 2 69.29 14.72 94.51
C LYS A 2 69.16 14.13 93.09
N LYS A 3 68.81 12.83 92.96
CA LYS A 3 68.62 12.19 91.62
C LYS A 3 67.48 11.16 91.48
N LEU A 4 66.72 10.81 92.52
CA LEU A 4 65.57 9.89 92.39
C LEU A 4 64.21 10.61 92.21
N GLY A 5 64.02 11.80 92.79
CA GLY A 5 62.71 12.50 92.77
C GLY A 5 62.29 13.12 91.43
N ALA A 6 63.15 13.12 90.41
CA ALA A 6 62.83 13.73 89.11
C ALA A 6 62.14 12.76 88.13
N ILE A 7 62.49 11.46 88.19
CA ILE A 7 62.04 10.48 87.19
C ILE A 7 60.59 10.04 87.47
N PHE A 8 60.20 9.91 88.74
CA PHE A 8 58.85 9.44 89.10
C PHE A 8 57.76 10.45 88.72
N ASN A 9 58.02 11.76 88.88
CA ASN A 9 57.07 12.80 88.46
C ASN A 9 56.98 12.94 86.93
N ILE A 10 58.07 12.68 86.19
CA ILE A 10 58.02 12.64 84.72
C ILE A 10 57.23 11.41 84.26
N LEU A 11 57.44 10.23 84.87
CA LEU A 11 56.74 9.01 84.48
C LEU A 11 55.23 9.07 84.75
N ILE A 12 54.81 9.72 85.86
CA ILE A 12 53.38 9.96 86.15
C ILE A 12 52.81 11.04 85.21
N LEU A 13 53.57 12.06 84.82
CA LEU A 13 53.10 13.06 83.86
C LEU A 13 52.96 12.47 82.45
N THR A 14 53.82 11.52 82.05
CA THR A 14 53.60 10.76 80.80
C THR A 14 52.46 9.75 80.91
N LEU A 15 52.22 9.14 82.07
CA LEU A 15 51.04 8.26 82.25
C LEU A 15 49.71 9.03 82.26
N LEU A 16 49.69 10.31 82.65
CA LEU A 16 48.50 11.16 82.54
C LEU A 16 48.33 11.87 81.19
N LEU A 17 49.32 11.82 80.28
CA LEU A 17 49.12 12.22 78.88
C LEU A 17 48.75 11.05 77.94
N VAL A 18 48.85 9.79 78.39
CA VAL A 18 48.31 8.62 77.66
C VAL A 18 47.01 8.15 78.32
N ALA A 19 46.15 9.12 78.66
CA ALA A 19 44.79 8.92 79.16
C ALA A 19 43.75 9.77 78.39
N CYS A 20 44.16 10.35 77.26
CA CYS A 20 43.31 11.09 76.32
C CYS A 20 43.82 10.93 74.87
N VAL A 21 44.21 9.70 74.51
CA VAL A 21 44.01 9.25 73.12
C VAL A 21 42.57 8.74 73.13
N GLY A 22 41.65 9.50 72.52
CA GLY A 22 40.31 8.97 72.24
C GLY A 22 40.44 7.75 71.33
N THR A 23 39.43 6.88 71.30
CA THR A 23 39.28 6.00 70.14
C THR A 23 39.20 6.91 68.93
N ILE A 24 40.19 6.79 68.03
CA ILE A 24 40.06 7.35 66.70
C ILE A 24 39.08 6.41 66.03
N ASP A 25 37.85 6.86 65.85
CA ASP A 25 36.80 6.07 65.22
C ASP A 25 37.15 6.01 63.72
N SER A 26 37.91 4.98 63.36
CA SER A 26 38.36 4.70 62.00
C SER A 26 37.28 3.99 61.19
N TYR A 27 37.30 4.21 59.89
CA TYR A 27 36.26 3.74 58.98
C TYR A 27 36.86 3.28 57.64
N THR A 28 36.17 2.38 56.95
CA THR A 28 36.67 1.71 55.75
C THR A 28 36.12 2.36 54.49
N ILE A 29 37.00 2.67 53.53
CA ILE A 29 36.66 3.12 52.19
C ILE A 29 36.94 1.95 51.22
N THR A 30 35.89 1.35 50.68
CA THR A 30 35.95 0.31 49.65
C THR A 30 35.86 0.90 48.25
N PHE A 31 36.39 0.21 47.24
CA PHE A 31 36.36 0.67 45.84
C PHE A 31 35.74 -0.39 44.94
N GLU A 32 34.81 0.03 44.09
CA GLU A 32 34.28 -0.75 42.97
C GLU A 32 34.66 -0.03 41.67
N THR A 33 35.39 -0.73 40.80
CA THR A 33 36.11 -0.12 39.68
C THR A 33 35.33 -0.17 38.36
N ASN A 34 34.13 -0.76 38.35
CA ASN A 34 33.17 -0.73 37.23
C ASN A 34 33.80 -1.14 35.88
N GLY A 35 34.56 -2.23 35.91
CA GLY A 35 35.30 -2.78 34.78
C GLY A 35 36.66 -2.12 34.50
N GLY A 36 37.06 -1.13 35.30
CA GLY A 36 38.47 -0.72 35.40
C GLY A 36 39.30 -1.70 36.23
N THR A 37 40.62 -1.52 36.24
CA THR A 37 41.55 -2.35 37.04
C THR A 37 41.27 -2.24 38.55
N PRO A 38 41.06 -3.35 39.30
CA PRO A 38 40.66 -3.33 40.71
C PRO A 38 41.61 -2.58 41.65
N ILE A 39 41.04 -1.96 42.69
CA ILE A 39 41.74 -1.19 43.74
C ILE A 39 41.35 -1.75 45.13
N GLU A 40 42.34 -1.89 46.01
CA GLU A 40 42.18 -2.41 47.38
C GLU A 40 41.56 -1.37 48.33
N ALA A 41 40.82 -1.84 49.33
CA ALA A 41 40.17 -0.98 50.33
C ALA A 41 41.16 -0.27 51.26
N ILE A 42 40.77 0.93 51.73
CA ILE A 42 41.60 1.82 52.56
C ILE A 42 40.93 2.05 53.92
N GLU A 43 41.70 1.92 55.00
CA GLU A 43 41.28 2.36 56.35
C GLU A 43 41.59 3.84 56.55
N ALA A 44 40.58 4.62 56.92
CA ALA A 44 40.60 6.07 57.04
C ALA A 44 40.27 6.55 58.46
N ASP A 45 40.61 7.79 58.77
CA ASP A 45 40.20 8.49 60.00
C ASP A 45 39.68 9.90 59.70
N ALA A 46 39.22 10.64 60.71
CA ALA A 46 38.64 11.98 60.57
C ALA A 46 39.58 13.07 59.99
N ASN A 47 40.81 12.72 59.60
CA ASN A 47 41.77 13.58 58.90
C ASN A 47 42.11 13.05 57.49
N PHE A 48 41.33 12.12 56.94
CA PHE A 48 41.53 11.57 55.59
C PHE A 48 41.51 12.68 54.53
N ASN A 49 42.46 12.63 53.59
CA ASN A 49 42.63 13.65 52.56
C ASN A 49 42.10 13.15 51.22
N LEU A 50 41.07 13.80 50.69
CA LEU A 50 40.42 13.42 49.44
C LEU A 50 41.38 13.40 48.23
N ALA A 51 42.36 14.30 48.20
CA ALA A 51 43.41 14.32 47.17
C ALA A 51 44.36 13.10 47.19
N SER A 52 44.16 12.13 48.10
CA SER A 52 44.78 10.81 48.01
C SER A 52 44.03 9.85 47.08
N LEU A 53 42.74 10.12 46.79
CA LEU A 53 41.93 9.37 45.82
C LEU A 53 42.34 9.69 44.37
N GLU A 54 42.72 10.95 44.08
CA GLU A 54 43.29 11.36 42.79
C GLU A 54 44.55 10.56 42.40
N ALA A 55 45.27 10.02 43.39
CA ALA A 55 46.45 9.19 43.19
C ALA A 55 46.14 7.69 42.99
N LEU A 56 44.88 7.26 43.10
CA LEU A 56 44.44 5.89 42.87
C LEU A 56 44.15 5.67 41.38
N THR A 57 45.17 5.28 40.64
CA THR A 57 45.06 5.04 39.19
C THR A 57 44.39 3.69 38.90
N THR A 58 43.19 3.75 38.33
CA THR A 58 42.60 2.66 37.54
C THR A 58 42.66 3.01 36.04
N THR A 59 42.58 2.03 35.15
CA THR A 59 42.43 2.24 33.69
C THR A 59 41.40 1.30 33.07
N LYS A 60 40.82 1.71 31.93
CA LYS A 60 39.90 0.92 31.09
C LYS A 60 40.20 1.23 29.62
N GLU A 61 40.30 0.21 28.78
CA GLU A 61 40.92 0.37 27.46
C GLU A 61 40.01 1.07 26.44
N GLY A 62 40.48 2.19 25.87
CA GLY A 62 39.69 3.05 24.96
C GLY A 62 38.68 3.98 25.66
N TYR A 63 38.72 4.04 26.99
CA TYR A 63 37.96 4.99 27.80
C TYR A 63 38.90 5.94 28.56
N GLU A 64 38.41 7.13 28.86
CA GLU A 64 38.99 8.10 29.77
C GLU A 64 38.31 8.00 31.16
N PHE A 65 39.05 8.23 32.23
CA PHE A 65 38.55 8.14 33.61
C PHE A 65 37.84 9.44 34.00
N ASP A 66 36.59 9.35 34.45
CA ASP A 66 35.74 10.52 34.73
C ASP A 66 35.73 10.89 36.22
N GLY A 67 35.76 9.90 37.13
CA GLY A 67 35.85 10.17 38.57
C GLY A 67 35.44 9.01 39.48
N TRP A 68 35.43 9.30 40.79
CA TRP A 68 34.91 8.45 41.86
C TRP A 68 33.59 9.01 42.41
N PHE A 69 32.65 8.13 42.72
CA PHE A 69 31.28 8.44 43.12
C PHE A 69 30.89 7.68 44.39
N THR A 70 30.03 8.24 45.23
CA THR A 70 29.60 7.65 46.52
C THR A 70 28.42 6.69 46.40
N ASP A 71 27.67 6.77 45.30
CA ASP A 71 26.57 5.86 44.96
C ASP A 71 26.95 4.97 43.77
N ILE A 72 26.41 3.76 43.74
CA ILE A 72 26.52 2.80 42.64
C ILE A 72 25.74 3.26 41.40
N SER A 73 24.78 4.18 41.56
CA SER A 73 24.09 4.86 40.47
C SER A 73 25.00 5.73 39.59
N LEU A 74 26.19 6.10 40.08
CA LEU A 74 27.10 7.08 39.45
C LEU A 74 26.45 8.45 39.17
N ASP A 75 25.46 8.81 39.98
CA ASP A 75 24.78 10.11 39.91
C ASP A 75 25.79 11.26 40.04
N PRO A 76 25.75 12.30 39.17
CA PRO A 76 26.58 13.50 39.31
C PRO A 76 26.59 14.13 40.72
N GLU A 77 25.46 14.13 41.44
CA GLU A 77 25.37 14.65 42.82
C GLU A 77 26.10 13.75 43.85
N SER A 78 26.42 12.51 43.47
CA SER A 78 27.16 11.57 44.32
C SER A 78 28.68 11.63 44.14
N ILE A 79 29.21 12.50 43.26
CA ILE A 79 30.66 12.59 43.00
C ILE A 79 31.47 12.87 44.28
N VAL A 80 32.67 12.30 44.36
CA VAL A 80 33.53 12.39 45.56
C VAL A 80 34.38 13.67 45.51
N ASP A 81 33.77 14.81 45.87
CA ASP A 81 34.45 16.11 46.02
C ASP A 81 34.47 16.65 47.48
N GLU A 82 33.52 16.24 48.32
CA GLU A 82 33.49 16.52 49.77
C GLU A 82 34.23 15.49 50.64
N ALA A 83 34.48 15.86 51.90
CA ALA A 83 35.21 15.03 52.86
C ALA A 83 34.37 13.85 53.38
N ILE A 84 34.79 12.63 53.03
CA ILE A 84 34.25 11.38 53.58
C ILE A 84 34.43 11.37 55.12
N THR A 85 33.37 11.04 55.86
CA THR A 85 33.33 11.09 57.34
C THR A 85 32.91 9.77 58.02
N GLY A 86 32.73 8.70 57.24
CA GLY A 86 32.33 7.37 57.72
C GLY A 86 32.56 6.29 56.65
N SER A 87 32.29 5.02 56.97
CA SER A 87 32.57 3.90 56.06
C SER A 87 31.69 3.96 54.83
N ILE A 88 32.28 3.79 53.64
CA ILE A 88 31.61 3.98 52.35
C ILE A 88 32.25 3.12 51.25
N THR A 89 31.51 2.82 50.19
CA THR A 89 32.08 2.28 48.94
C THR A 89 32.07 3.38 47.89
N LEU A 90 33.15 3.50 47.13
CA LEU A 90 33.29 4.45 46.03
C LEU A 90 33.32 3.72 44.68
N TYR A 91 32.68 4.29 43.68
CA TYR A 91 32.40 3.69 42.38
C TYR A 91 33.04 4.49 41.24
N ALA A 92 33.68 3.82 40.28
CA ALA A 92 34.40 4.46 39.18
C ALA A 92 33.49 4.78 37.98
N LYS A 93 33.72 5.92 37.30
CA LYS A 93 33.04 6.30 36.04
C LYS A 93 34.03 6.47 34.87
N TRP A 94 33.55 6.21 33.65
CA TRP A 94 34.35 6.08 32.43
C TRP A 94 33.64 6.68 31.20
N ASN A 95 34.33 7.51 30.43
CA ASN A 95 33.84 8.10 29.17
C ASN A 95 34.56 7.47 27.97
N ILE A 96 33.91 7.29 26.80
CA ILE A 96 34.52 6.65 25.62
C ILE A 96 35.26 7.65 24.71
N ILE A 97 36.36 7.21 24.08
CA ILE A 97 37.16 8.02 23.14
C ILE A 97 36.75 7.75 21.68
N ASN A 98 36.61 8.81 20.88
CA ASN A 98 36.16 8.78 19.48
C ASN A 98 37.24 9.32 18.52
N TYR A 99 37.38 8.73 17.32
CA TYR A 99 38.45 8.94 16.33
C TYR A 99 37.88 9.26 14.94
N THR A 100 38.46 10.21 14.19
CA THR A 100 37.84 10.67 12.91
C THR A 100 38.25 9.86 11.67
N ILE A 101 37.38 9.78 10.67
CA ILE A 101 37.60 9.16 9.35
C ILE A 101 37.50 10.23 8.25
N THR A 102 38.38 10.19 7.24
CA THR A 102 38.34 11.09 6.06
C THR A 102 38.27 10.28 4.76
N TYR A 103 37.39 10.68 3.84
CA TYR A 103 37.18 10.00 2.55
C TYR A 103 37.62 10.86 1.36
N HIS A 104 38.18 10.21 0.34
CA HIS A 104 38.65 10.84 -0.90
C HIS A 104 38.12 10.08 -2.12
N LEU A 105 37.28 10.73 -2.92
CA LEU A 105 36.35 10.07 -3.84
C LEU A 105 36.68 10.23 -5.34
N ASP A 106 37.70 11.04 -5.66
CA ASP A 106 38.07 11.41 -7.05
C ASP A 106 36.87 11.82 -7.93
N GLY A 107 36.10 12.81 -7.46
CA GLY A 107 34.95 13.35 -8.18
C GLY A 107 33.65 12.53 -8.09
N GLY A 108 33.68 11.33 -7.52
CA GLY A 108 32.47 10.61 -7.12
C GLY A 108 31.81 11.19 -5.86
N SER A 109 30.57 10.78 -5.60
CA SER A 109 29.80 11.09 -4.39
C SER A 109 29.96 9.98 -3.36
N ASN A 110 30.12 10.33 -2.08
CA ASN A 110 30.17 9.31 -1.03
C ASN A 110 28.79 8.68 -0.82
N HIS A 111 28.76 7.43 -0.34
CA HIS A 111 27.55 6.91 0.28
C HIS A 111 27.21 7.76 1.52
N LEU A 112 25.93 8.06 1.75
CA LEU A 112 25.52 8.91 2.88
C LEU A 112 25.82 8.25 4.23
N ASP A 113 25.74 6.92 4.29
CA ASP A 113 25.93 6.12 5.51
C ASP A 113 27.41 5.82 5.83
N ASN A 114 28.39 6.40 5.11
CA ASN A 114 29.82 6.28 5.44
C ASN A 114 30.20 7.27 6.57
N PRO A 115 30.46 6.83 7.81
CA PRO A 115 30.56 7.72 8.96
C PRO A 115 31.91 8.46 9.02
N SER A 116 31.89 9.66 9.59
CA SER A 116 33.07 10.54 9.72
C SER A 116 33.89 10.31 11.00
N SER A 117 33.50 9.36 11.85
CA SER A 117 34.23 8.99 13.07
C SER A 117 33.84 7.60 13.59
N TYR A 118 34.67 7.00 14.44
CA TYR A 118 34.50 5.70 15.08
C TYR A 118 35.26 5.64 16.44
N THR A 119 34.75 4.89 17.40
CA THR A 119 35.36 4.63 18.72
C THR A 119 36.09 3.28 18.73
N ILE A 120 36.66 2.89 19.88
CA ILE A 120 37.23 1.54 20.07
C ILE A 120 36.19 0.40 19.94
N LEU A 121 34.89 0.69 20.10
CA LEU A 121 33.83 -0.32 20.09
C LEU A 121 33.20 -0.52 18.70
N ASP A 122 33.40 0.42 17.78
CA ASP A 122 32.60 0.49 16.56
C ASP A 122 33.23 -0.32 15.42
N GLU A 123 32.39 -1.05 14.69
CA GLU A 123 32.74 -1.74 13.46
C GLU A 123 32.11 -1.01 12.26
N VAL A 124 32.95 -0.46 11.38
CA VAL A 124 32.51 0.41 10.28
C VAL A 124 32.86 -0.24 8.94
N VAL A 125 31.86 -0.81 8.28
CA VAL A 125 31.94 -1.33 6.92
C VAL A 125 31.74 -0.17 5.93
N LEU A 126 32.73 0.04 5.09
CA LEU A 126 32.86 1.17 4.18
C LEU A 126 32.01 0.94 2.93
N LYS A 127 30.85 1.59 2.88
CA LYS A 127 29.88 1.53 1.78
C LYS A 127 30.49 2.02 0.47
N THR A 128 30.02 1.47 -0.64
CA THR A 128 30.46 1.82 -1.99
C THR A 128 29.97 3.23 -2.37
N PRO A 129 30.85 4.19 -2.69
CA PRO A 129 30.47 5.49 -3.26
C PRO A 129 29.96 5.33 -4.70
N THR A 130 29.34 6.36 -5.27
CA THR A 130 28.82 6.36 -6.65
C THR A 130 29.49 7.41 -7.54
N LYS A 131 29.64 7.10 -8.84
CA LYS A 131 30.22 8.00 -9.85
C LYS A 131 29.55 7.68 -11.20
N GLU A 132 28.94 8.67 -11.82
CA GLU A 132 28.11 8.47 -13.02
C GLU A 132 28.93 7.89 -14.18
N GLY A 133 28.50 6.75 -14.72
CA GLY A 133 29.23 5.98 -15.75
C GLY A 133 30.43 5.16 -15.24
N TYR A 134 30.61 5.04 -13.91
CA TYR A 134 31.73 4.31 -13.31
C TYR A 134 31.31 3.35 -12.18
N THR A 135 31.64 2.06 -12.33
CA THR A 135 31.57 1.03 -11.28
C THR A 135 32.64 1.29 -10.20
N PHE A 136 32.44 0.85 -8.96
CA PHE A 136 33.36 1.08 -7.84
C PHE A 136 34.16 -0.18 -7.44
N ASN A 137 35.48 -0.04 -7.28
CA ASN A 137 36.40 -1.18 -7.10
C ASN A 137 37.02 -1.30 -5.69
N GLY A 138 36.76 -0.37 -4.75
CA GLY A 138 37.18 -0.51 -3.35
C GLY A 138 37.80 0.71 -2.67
N TRP A 139 38.05 0.57 -1.37
CA TRP A 139 38.61 1.59 -0.48
C TRP A 139 40.03 1.24 0.00
N LEU A 140 40.99 2.15 -0.15
CA LEU A 140 42.38 1.99 0.30
C LEU A 140 42.71 2.87 1.51
N ILE A 141 43.38 2.34 2.55
CA ILE A 141 43.92 3.16 3.65
C ILE A 141 45.19 3.89 3.19
N ASP A 142 45.28 5.21 3.42
CA ASP A 142 46.49 6.04 3.22
C ASP A 142 47.15 5.92 1.81
N ASN A 143 46.38 5.51 0.79
CA ASN A 143 46.87 5.13 -0.56
C ASN A 143 47.86 3.95 -0.62
N ASP A 144 47.89 3.06 0.38
CA ASP A 144 48.60 1.78 0.24
C ASP A 144 47.72 0.79 -0.53
N SER A 145 48.04 0.56 -1.81
CA SER A 145 47.27 -0.31 -2.70
C SER A 145 47.20 -1.79 -2.27
N ASN A 146 48.00 -2.20 -1.28
CA ASN A 146 47.94 -3.54 -0.69
C ASN A 146 47.12 -3.58 0.61
N LYS A 147 46.46 -2.48 0.98
CA LYS A 147 45.53 -2.35 2.10
C LYS A 147 44.19 -1.81 1.63
N ALA A 148 43.60 -2.51 0.67
CA ALA A 148 42.17 -2.45 0.49
C ALA A 148 41.49 -2.91 1.79
N ILE A 149 40.54 -2.13 2.30
CA ILE A 149 39.67 -2.54 3.39
C ILE A 149 38.22 -2.33 3.00
N THR A 150 37.39 -3.32 3.32
CA THR A 150 35.94 -3.16 3.34
C THR A 150 35.47 -2.66 4.70
N GLN A 151 36.27 -2.75 5.77
CA GLN A 151 35.85 -2.35 7.11
C GLN A 151 36.99 -1.95 8.07
N ILE A 152 36.62 -1.16 9.08
CA ILE A 152 37.39 -0.83 10.27
C ILE A 152 36.80 -1.66 11.42
N ASN A 153 37.58 -2.57 12.00
CA ASN A 153 37.05 -3.59 12.93
C ASN A 153 36.96 -3.10 14.38
N VAL A 154 36.13 -3.74 15.21
CA VAL A 154 36.10 -3.53 16.67
C VAL A 154 37.51 -3.63 17.27
N GLY A 155 37.85 -2.72 18.18
CA GLY A 155 39.17 -2.62 18.80
C GLY A 155 40.20 -1.80 18.01
N SER A 156 39.85 -1.32 16.81
CA SER A 156 40.65 -0.35 16.04
C SER A 156 40.75 0.99 16.76
N LYS A 157 41.82 1.77 16.51
CA LYS A 157 42.12 2.99 17.28
C LYS A 157 42.86 4.04 16.44
N GLY A 158 42.47 5.30 16.61
CA GLY A 158 43.11 6.46 15.97
C GLY A 158 42.54 6.79 14.60
N ASN A 159 42.71 8.05 14.20
CA ASN A 159 42.05 8.62 13.03
C ASN A 159 42.56 8.00 11.70
N LEU A 160 41.70 7.87 10.70
CA LEU A 160 41.96 7.17 9.43
C LEU A 160 41.66 8.02 8.19
N SER A 161 42.32 7.71 7.06
CA SER A 161 42.15 8.36 5.77
C SER A 161 42.01 7.33 4.64
N LEU A 162 40.99 7.47 3.79
CA LEU A 162 40.49 6.43 2.89
C LEU A 162 40.28 6.95 1.47
N HIS A 163 40.62 6.16 0.45
CA HIS A 163 40.61 6.54 -0.97
C HIS A 163 39.84 5.55 -1.85
N ALA A 164 38.97 6.06 -2.73
CA ALA A 164 38.10 5.29 -3.64
C ALA A 164 38.78 4.93 -4.97
N THR A 165 38.43 3.78 -5.57
CA THR A 165 38.85 3.32 -6.91
C THR A 165 37.65 2.94 -7.79
N TRP A 166 37.80 2.99 -9.13
CA TRP A 166 36.66 2.97 -10.08
C TRP A 166 37.00 2.33 -11.45
N GLU A 167 36.02 1.66 -12.07
CA GLU A 167 35.99 1.16 -13.47
C GLU A 167 34.69 1.61 -14.20
N ALA A 168 34.13 0.94 -15.23
CA ALA A 168 33.05 1.49 -16.09
C ALA A 168 31.81 0.55 -16.32
N THR A 169 30.71 1.08 -16.90
CA THR A 169 29.40 0.35 -17.03
C THR A 169 28.53 0.76 -18.25
N THR A 170 27.72 -0.16 -18.84
CA THR A 170 26.81 0.04 -20.01
C THR A 170 25.77 -1.11 -20.22
N GLU A 171 24.66 -0.87 -20.95
CA GLU A 171 23.33 -1.60 -21.07
C GLU A 171 22.58 -1.38 -22.57
N THR A 172 21.17 -2.66 -24.04
CA THR A 172 20.67 -3.00 -25.57
C THR A 172 19.14 -3.16 -26.27
N SER A 173 18.41 -2.36 -27.13
CA SER A 173 16.85 -2.27 -27.23
C SER A 173 15.96 -2.80 -28.42
N TYR A 174 14.82 -3.48 -28.17
CA TYR A 174 13.94 -4.28 -29.10
C TYR A 174 13.05 -3.49 -30.08
N VAL A 175 13.14 -3.69 -31.40
CA VAL A 175 12.19 -3.08 -32.37
C VAL A 175 10.90 -3.90 -32.57
N ILE A 176 9.73 -3.26 -32.49
CA ILE A 176 8.41 -3.88 -32.71
C ILE A 176 7.67 -3.16 -33.83
N THR A 177 7.15 -3.90 -34.79
CA THR A 177 6.53 -3.39 -36.02
C THR A 177 5.10 -3.90 -36.22
N TRP A 178 4.16 -2.98 -36.43
CA TRP A 178 2.73 -3.28 -36.59
C TRP A 178 2.30 -3.05 -38.05
N LYS A 179 1.58 -3.99 -38.67
CA LYS A 179 1.22 -3.99 -40.10
C LYS A 179 -0.26 -4.24 -40.35
N GLN A 180 -0.81 -3.65 -41.42
CA GLN A 180 -2.12 -4.03 -41.97
C GLN A 180 -2.09 -5.44 -42.56
N ALA A 181 -3.27 -6.02 -42.82
CA ALA A 181 -3.41 -7.31 -43.50
C ALA A 181 -2.81 -7.33 -44.93
N ASP A 182 -2.62 -6.17 -45.58
CA ASP A 182 -1.93 -6.04 -46.87
C ASP A 182 -0.39 -5.95 -46.75
N GLY A 183 0.14 -6.07 -45.53
CA GLY A 183 1.57 -5.96 -45.21
C GLY A 183 2.09 -4.53 -45.04
N THR A 184 1.28 -3.48 -45.19
CA THR A 184 1.74 -2.10 -45.00
C THR A 184 2.00 -1.79 -43.52
N THR A 185 3.20 -1.29 -43.19
CA THR A 185 3.56 -0.90 -41.82
C THR A 185 2.76 0.32 -41.36
N ILE A 186 2.08 0.17 -40.22
CA ILE A 186 1.28 1.18 -39.53
C ILE A 186 2.15 1.96 -38.52
N LYS A 187 2.95 1.25 -37.70
CA LYS A 187 3.85 1.83 -36.68
C LYS A 187 5.05 0.92 -36.45
N THR A 188 6.19 1.50 -36.08
CA THR A 188 7.35 0.80 -35.51
C THR A 188 7.81 1.53 -34.25
N THR A 189 8.30 0.82 -33.22
CA THR A 189 8.76 1.39 -31.94
C THR A 189 9.89 0.57 -31.32
N GLN A 190 10.77 1.19 -30.52
CA GLN A 190 11.67 0.47 -29.61
C GLN A 190 10.93 0.10 -28.31
N VAL A 191 11.32 -1.02 -27.71
CA VAL A 191 10.79 -1.65 -26.49
C VAL A 191 11.97 -2.26 -25.72
N LEU A 192 11.92 -2.34 -24.39
CA LEU A 192 12.99 -2.96 -23.59
C LEU A 192 12.79 -4.48 -23.49
N GLU A 193 13.80 -5.23 -23.05
CA GLU A 193 13.66 -6.66 -22.77
C GLU A 193 12.47 -6.95 -21.83
N GLY A 194 11.71 -8.00 -22.12
CA GLY A 194 10.64 -8.50 -21.28
C GLY A 194 9.38 -7.63 -21.27
N ALA A 195 9.41 -6.45 -21.87
CA ALA A 195 8.25 -5.56 -21.92
C ALA A 195 7.24 -6.01 -23.00
N LEU A 196 5.96 -5.99 -22.64
CA LEU A 196 4.85 -6.31 -23.54
C LEU A 196 4.59 -5.14 -24.51
N PRO A 197 4.69 -5.32 -25.84
CA PRO A 197 4.46 -4.24 -26.79
C PRO A 197 2.97 -3.86 -26.90
N VAL A 198 2.67 -2.56 -26.88
CA VAL A 198 1.30 -2.04 -27.00
C VAL A 198 1.13 -1.29 -28.32
N PHE A 199 0.00 -1.51 -29.00
CA PHE A 199 -0.41 -0.71 -30.16
C PHE A 199 -1.38 0.39 -29.73
N ASP A 200 -0.94 1.63 -29.89
CA ASP A 200 -1.62 2.90 -29.55
C ASP A 200 -2.18 3.64 -30.79
N GLY A 201 -2.15 3.00 -31.96
CA GLY A 201 -2.60 3.58 -33.21
C GLY A 201 -4.11 3.44 -33.44
N ALA A 202 -4.61 4.07 -34.51
CA ALA A 202 -5.98 3.88 -34.94
C ALA A 202 -6.23 2.43 -35.39
N THR A 203 -7.38 1.86 -35.01
CA THR A 203 -7.76 0.47 -35.27
C THR A 203 -7.61 0.12 -36.77
N PRO A 204 -6.97 -1.01 -37.11
CA PRO A 204 -6.89 -1.50 -38.49
C PRO A 204 -8.28 -1.66 -39.13
N THR A 205 -8.38 -1.38 -40.44
CA THR A 205 -9.62 -1.51 -41.20
C THR A 205 -9.35 -2.15 -42.56
N LYS A 206 -10.21 -3.09 -42.96
CA LYS A 206 -10.20 -3.75 -44.28
C LYS A 206 -11.49 -3.37 -45.01
N ALA A 207 -11.39 -3.00 -46.28
CA ALA A 207 -12.57 -2.71 -47.10
C ALA A 207 -13.30 -4.01 -47.44
N SER A 208 -14.63 -3.97 -47.36
CA SER A 208 -15.51 -5.03 -47.82
C SER A 208 -15.42 -5.28 -49.32
N ASP A 209 -15.69 -6.51 -49.75
CA ASP A 209 -15.78 -6.92 -51.16
C ASP A 209 -17.21 -7.39 -51.53
N ASP A 210 -17.36 -8.03 -52.69
CA ASP A 210 -18.67 -8.49 -53.19
C ASP A 210 -19.21 -9.72 -52.43
N ALA A 211 -18.35 -10.49 -51.75
CA ALA A 211 -18.71 -11.71 -51.03
C ALA A 211 -18.72 -11.55 -49.49
N PHE A 212 -17.90 -10.65 -48.93
CA PHE A 212 -17.74 -10.48 -47.48
C PHE A 212 -17.73 -9.02 -47.02
N ASP A 213 -18.20 -8.79 -45.80
CA ASP A 213 -17.82 -7.63 -44.96
C ASP A 213 -16.75 -8.06 -43.94
N TYR A 214 -15.84 -7.16 -43.55
CA TYR A 214 -14.71 -7.49 -42.67
C TYR A 214 -14.68 -6.63 -41.40
N ALA A 215 -14.50 -7.27 -40.24
CA ALA A 215 -14.30 -6.62 -38.94
C ALA A 215 -12.91 -6.96 -38.38
N PHE A 216 -12.25 -6.03 -37.70
CA PHE A 216 -10.92 -6.26 -37.11
C PHE A 216 -10.99 -7.28 -35.97
N ALA A 217 -10.10 -8.28 -36.00
CA ALA A 217 -10.13 -9.44 -35.10
C ALA A 217 -8.92 -9.54 -34.16
N GLY A 218 -7.92 -8.66 -34.30
CA GLY A 218 -6.71 -8.65 -33.48
C GLY A 218 -5.42 -8.71 -34.30
N TRP A 219 -4.36 -9.28 -33.72
CA TRP A 219 -3.04 -9.34 -34.33
C TRP A 219 -2.53 -10.78 -34.42
N THR A 220 -1.82 -11.10 -35.49
CA THR A 220 -1.07 -12.35 -35.66
C THR A 220 0.43 -12.09 -35.84
N PRO A 221 1.33 -12.80 -35.15
CA PRO A 221 1.04 -13.70 -34.01
C PRO A 221 0.38 -12.94 -32.84
N ALA A 222 -0.17 -13.67 -31.87
CA ALA A 222 -0.69 -13.06 -30.65
C ALA A 222 0.40 -12.24 -29.95
N VAL A 223 0.02 -11.10 -29.36
CA VAL A 223 0.98 -10.13 -28.80
C VAL A 223 1.60 -10.66 -27.51
N VAL A 224 2.93 -10.76 -27.49
CA VAL A 224 3.76 -11.24 -26.38
C VAL A 224 4.95 -10.31 -26.14
N ALA A 225 5.60 -10.45 -24.98
CA ALA A 225 6.83 -9.73 -24.67
C ALA A 225 7.96 -10.09 -25.66
N ALA A 226 8.83 -9.11 -25.96
CA ALA A 226 10.06 -9.34 -26.71
C ALA A 226 11.18 -9.78 -25.75
N THR A 227 11.97 -10.84 -25.96
CA THR A 227 12.10 -11.88 -27.02
C THR A 227 12.76 -11.51 -28.36
N LYS A 228 12.17 -10.70 -29.26
CA LYS A 228 12.79 -10.35 -30.57
C LYS A 228 12.23 -9.13 -31.31
N ASP A 229 12.91 -8.78 -32.40
CA ASP A 229 12.45 -7.91 -33.48
C ASP A 229 11.12 -8.46 -34.03
N GLN A 230 9.99 -8.00 -33.49
CA GLN A 230 8.72 -8.69 -33.68
C GLN A 230 7.76 -7.89 -34.56
N THR A 231 7.31 -8.53 -35.64
CA THR A 231 6.24 -7.99 -36.49
C THR A 231 4.89 -8.58 -36.08
N TYR A 232 3.88 -7.72 -35.94
CA TYR A 232 2.48 -8.06 -35.70
C TYR A 232 1.62 -7.59 -36.87
N THR A 233 0.76 -8.46 -37.38
CA THR A 233 -0.06 -8.18 -38.58
C THR A 233 -1.55 -8.24 -38.24
N ALA A 234 -2.32 -7.25 -38.68
CA ALA A 234 -3.75 -7.13 -38.39
C ALA A 234 -4.56 -8.28 -39.02
N THR A 235 -5.40 -8.93 -38.22
CA THR A 235 -6.35 -9.98 -38.66
C THR A 235 -7.77 -9.44 -38.74
N PHE A 236 -8.62 -10.08 -39.55
CA PHE A 236 -10.00 -9.66 -39.77
C PHE A 236 -10.93 -10.86 -39.88
N THR A 237 -12.06 -10.83 -39.17
CA THR A 237 -13.17 -11.78 -39.33
C THR A 237 -13.99 -11.39 -40.56
N ALA A 238 -14.42 -12.38 -41.35
CA ALA A 238 -15.21 -12.20 -42.55
C ALA A 238 -16.66 -12.64 -42.34
N THR A 239 -17.62 -11.85 -42.83
CA THR A 239 -19.06 -12.15 -42.75
C THR A 239 -19.66 -12.20 -44.16
N ALA A 240 -20.18 -13.36 -44.56
CA ALA A 240 -20.64 -13.63 -45.93
C ALA A 240 -21.93 -12.89 -46.32
N LYS A 241 -22.01 -12.49 -47.59
CA LYS A 241 -23.08 -11.65 -48.15
C LYS A 241 -24.15 -12.44 -48.91
N GLY A 242 -25.25 -12.75 -48.24
CA GLY A 242 -26.55 -12.95 -48.88
C GLY A 242 -26.67 -14.20 -49.76
N LYS A 243 -26.74 -15.37 -49.12
CA LYS A 243 -27.11 -16.67 -49.70
C LYS A 243 -28.38 -16.60 -50.57
N ALA A 244 -28.44 -17.38 -51.65
CA ALA A 244 -29.52 -17.34 -52.64
C ALA A 244 -29.87 -18.71 -53.27
N ASP A 245 -31.11 -18.86 -53.75
CA ASP A 245 -31.58 -20.05 -54.48
C ASP A 245 -30.64 -20.40 -55.66
N TYR A 246 -30.17 -21.65 -55.72
CA TYR A 246 -29.26 -22.08 -56.78
C TYR A 246 -29.86 -21.93 -58.18
N ASN A 247 -29.15 -21.21 -59.04
CA ASN A 247 -29.56 -20.93 -60.41
C ASN A 247 -28.64 -21.64 -61.40
N PRO A 248 -29.07 -22.75 -62.05
CA PRO A 248 -28.24 -23.48 -63.00
C PRO A 248 -27.70 -22.63 -64.17
N ALA A 249 -28.32 -21.50 -64.50
CA ALA A 249 -27.80 -20.60 -65.52
C ALA A 249 -26.45 -19.94 -65.15
N ALA A 250 -26.01 -19.99 -63.90
CA ALA A 250 -24.75 -19.40 -63.42
C ALA A 250 -23.51 -20.12 -63.97
N LEU A 251 -23.34 -21.42 -63.70
CA LEU A 251 -22.23 -22.21 -64.28
C LEU A 251 -22.24 -22.15 -65.82
N ASN A 252 -23.42 -22.22 -66.45
CA ASN A 252 -23.55 -22.10 -67.90
C ASN A 252 -23.12 -20.73 -68.46
N ALA A 253 -23.10 -19.67 -67.64
CA ALA A 253 -22.60 -18.37 -68.04
C ALA A 253 -21.07 -18.27 -67.95
N ILE A 254 -20.45 -18.94 -66.98
CA ILE A 254 -18.99 -19.00 -66.78
C ILE A 254 -18.34 -19.85 -67.87
N PHE A 255 -18.76 -21.10 -68.02
CA PHE A 255 -18.24 -22.01 -69.05
C PHE A 255 -18.67 -21.63 -70.47
N GLY A 256 -19.69 -20.77 -70.63
CA GLY A 256 -20.19 -20.30 -71.92
C GLY A 256 -20.94 -21.34 -72.77
N PHE A 257 -21.14 -22.54 -72.24
CA PHE A 257 -21.93 -23.64 -72.81
C PHE A 257 -22.76 -24.33 -71.71
N ASP A 258 -23.60 -25.29 -72.10
CA ASP A 258 -24.48 -26.02 -71.18
C ASP A 258 -23.74 -27.16 -70.47
N ILE A 259 -23.08 -26.88 -69.33
CA ILE A 259 -22.22 -27.86 -68.64
C ILE A 259 -23.01 -29.00 -67.97
N TYR A 260 -24.28 -28.78 -67.64
CA TYR A 260 -25.21 -29.84 -67.17
C TYR A 260 -25.62 -30.82 -68.27
N ALA A 261 -25.18 -30.61 -69.53
CA ALA A 261 -25.22 -31.64 -70.55
C ALA A 261 -24.07 -32.66 -70.41
N LEU A 262 -23.07 -32.37 -69.57
CA LEU A 262 -21.87 -33.20 -69.34
C LEU A 262 -21.85 -33.84 -67.93
N MET A 263 -22.41 -33.20 -66.90
CA MET A 263 -22.52 -33.76 -65.53
C MET A 263 -23.96 -34.06 -65.09
N PRO A 264 -24.18 -34.97 -64.12
CA PRO A 264 -25.46 -35.10 -63.41
C PRO A 264 -25.92 -33.77 -62.81
N GLY A 265 -27.23 -33.50 -62.83
CA GLY A 265 -27.81 -32.31 -62.20
C GLY A 265 -28.16 -32.54 -60.73
N PHE A 266 -27.65 -31.69 -59.85
CA PHE A 266 -27.96 -31.71 -58.41
C PHE A 266 -29.00 -30.64 -58.00
N LYS A 267 -29.18 -30.46 -56.68
CA LYS A 267 -30.08 -29.47 -56.08
C LYS A 267 -29.49 -28.91 -54.79
N THR A 268 -29.81 -27.66 -54.54
CA THR A 268 -29.59 -26.92 -53.31
C THR A 268 -30.44 -25.64 -53.36
N ASN A 269 -30.80 -25.09 -52.22
CA ASN A 269 -31.47 -23.79 -52.05
C ASN A 269 -30.61 -22.80 -51.25
N ASP A 270 -29.42 -23.23 -50.82
CA ASP A 270 -28.45 -22.44 -50.06
C ASP A 270 -27.04 -22.79 -50.55
N SER A 271 -26.53 -21.99 -51.49
CA SER A 271 -25.26 -22.23 -52.16
C SER A 271 -24.51 -20.94 -52.45
N LEU A 272 -23.18 -20.99 -52.37
CA LEU A 272 -22.27 -19.99 -52.93
C LEU A 272 -21.63 -20.55 -54.22
N LEU A 273 -21.22 -19.67 -55.13
CA LEU A 273 -20.53 -20.06 -56.36
C LEU A 273 -19.35 -19.12 -56.57
N THR A 274 -18.16 -19.71 -56.68
CA THR A 274 -16.88 -19.01 -56.62
C THR A 274 -16.03 -19.40 -57.82
N ASP A 275 -15.76 -18.45 -58.72
CA ASP A 275 -14.89 -18.62 -59.89
C ASP A 275 -13.53 -17.98 -59.62
N VAL A 276 -12.47 -18.79 -59.69
CA VAL A 276 -11.07 -18.40 -59.45
C VAL A 276 -10.18 -18.81 -60.63
N SER A 277 -10.76 -18.82 -61.83
CA SER A 277 -10.06 -19.10 -63.08
C SER A 277 -9.14 -17.95 -63.50
N GLU A 278 -7.91 -18.27 -63.94
CA GLU A 278 -6.90 -17.30 -64.39
C GLU A 278 -6.36 -17.64 -65.81
N ASP A 279 -5.54 -16.76 -66.39
CA ASP A 279 -4.92 -16.92 -67.72
C ASP A 279 -3.98 -18.14 -67.77
N GLY A 280 -4.57 -19.32 -68.03
CA GLY A 280 -3.88 -20.61 -68.11
C GLY A 280 -4.67 -21.78 -67.52
N TYR A 281 -5.61 -21.54 -66.61
CA TYR A 281 -6.23 -22.58 -65.77
C TYR A 281 -7.66 -22.20 -65.35
N PHE A 282 -8.62 -23.10 -65.52
CA PHE A 282 -9.99 -22.96 -65.02
C PHE A 282 -10.13 -23.63 -63.66
N MET A 283 -10.83 -22.96 -62.73
CA MET A 283 -11.17 -23.51 -61.41
C MET A 283 -12.41 -22.81 -60.85
N VAL A 284 -13.48 -23.58 -60.68
CA VAL A 284 -14.80 -23.10 -60.23
C VAL A 284 -15.31 -24.00 -59.10
N TYR A 285 -15.73 -23.37 -58.01
CA TYR A 285 -16.32 -24.01 -56.85
C TYR A 285 -17.81 -23.69 -56.74
N VAL A 286 -18.59 -24.64 -56.23
CA VAL A 286 -19.94 -24.41 -55.72
C VAL A 286 -20.02 -24.99 -54.32
N ASP A 287 -20.16 -24.12 -53.34
CA ASP A 287 -20.25 -24.46 -51.92
C ASP A 287 -21.73 -24.60 -51.55
N ILE A 288 -22.10 -25.65 -50.82
CA ILE A 288 -23.49 -26.10 -50.69
C ILE A 288 -23.83 -26.35 -49.22
N PHE A 289 -24.47 -25.35 -48.61
CA PHE A 289 -24.71 -25.27 -47.17
C PHE A 289 -25.98 -26.03 -46.72
N ASP A 290 -26.83 -26.48 -47.65
CA ASP A 290 -27.98 -27.35 -47.37
C ASP A 290 -27.78 -28.84 -47.71
N TRP A 291 -26.54 -29.26 -47.99
CA TRP A 291 -26.19 -30.67 -48.17
C TRP A 291 -25.80 -31.36 -46.86
N SER A 292 -26.27 -32.60 -46.70
CA SER A 292 -25.73 -33.55 -45.73
C SER A 292 -24.63 -34.43 -46.34
N VAL A 293 -23.88 -35.15 -45.50
CA VAL A 293 -22.96 -36.20 -45.97
C VAL A 293 -23.70 -37.26 -46.80
N GLU A 294 -24.96 -37.58 -46.48
CA GLU A 294 -25.78 -38.47 -47.30
C GLU A 294 -26.18 -37.90 -48.67
N ASP A 295 -26.30 -36.58 -48.82
CA ASP A 295 -26.54 -35.94 -50.13
C ASP A 295 -25.25 -35.91 -50.98
N SER A 296 -24.11 -35.65 -50.34
CA SER A 296 -22.76 -35.72 -50.94
C SER A 296 -22.44 -37.13 -51.46
N ASP A 297 -22.58 -38.16 -50.61
CA ASP A 297 -22.46 -39.58 -50.98
C ASP A 297 -23.41 -39.96 -52.14
N ALA A 298 -24.66 -39.49 -52.09
CA ALA A 298 -25.64 -39.75 -53.14
C ALA A 298 -25.26 -39.08 -54.47
N TYR A 299 -24.59 -37.93 -54.45
CA TYR A 299 -24.09 -37.28 -55.66
C TYR A 299 -22.82 -37.95 -56.20
N MET A 300 -21.86 -38.36 -55.35
CA MET A 300 -20.69 -39.14 -55.77
C MET A 300 -21.10 -40.45 -56.46
N LEU A 301 -22.12 -41.16 -55.94
CA LEU A 301 -22.68 -42.34 -56.60
C LEU A 301 -23.30 -42.06 -57.98
N LEU A 302 -23.85 -40.86 -58.21
CA LEU A 302 -24.36 -40.44 -59.52
C LEU A 302 -23.22 -40.07 -60.49
N LEU A 303 -22.08 -39.59 -59.99
CA LEU A 303 -20.88 -39.35 -60.79
C LEU A 303 -20.25 -40.68 -61.22
N ASP A 304 -20.16 -41.67 -60.33
CA ASP A 304 -19.70 -43.03 -60.63
C ASP A 304 -20.58 -43.77 -61.66
N GLU A 305 -21.90 -43.53 -61.68
CA GLU A 305 -22.79 -44.09 -62.71
C GLU A 305 -22.72 -43.36 -64.06
N ALA A 306 -22.21 -42.13 -64.12
CA ALA A 306 -22.30 -41.24 -65.28
C ALA A 306 -20.97 -40.90 -65.97
N LEU A 307 -19.87 -40.81 -65.21
CA LEU A 307 -18.56 -40.33 -65.66
C LEU A 307 -17.49 -41.42 -65.55
N THR A 308 -16.22 -41.06 -65.66
CA THR A 308 -15.06 -41.95 -65.43
C THR A 308 -14.15 -41.28 -64.43
N TYR A 309 -13.89 -41.95 -63.31
CA TYR A 309 -12.94 -41.50 -62.29
C TYR A 309 -11.49 -41.68 -62.77
N ASP A 310 -10.62 -40.72 -62.45
CA ASP A 310 -9.17 -40.83 -62.62
C ASP A 310 -8.49 -40.95 -61.26
N ASP A 311 -7.87 -42.10 -61.01
CA ASP A 311 -7.19 -42.41 -59.74
C ASP A 311 -5.98 -41.49 -59.45
N ALA A 312 -5.45 -40.77 -60.45
CA ALA A 312 -4.28 -39.89 -60.29
C ALA A 312 -4.67 -38.44 -59.92
N GLU A 313 -5.77 -37.94 -60.48
CA GLU A 313 -6.36 -36.63 -60.19
C GLU A 313 -7.44 -36.69 -59.09
N MET A 314 -7.74 -37.89 -58.58
CA MET A 314 -8.77 -38.18 -57.57
C MET A 314 -10.16 -37.62 -57.91
N SER A 315 -10.45 -37.49 -59.21
CA SER A 315 -11.57 -36.71 -59.75
C SER A 315 -12.28 -37.43 -60.91
N TRP A 316 -13.55 -37.12 -61.15
CA TRP A 316 -14.31 -37.59 -62.31
C TRP A 316 -14.04 -36.70 -63.54
N ILE A 317 -13.74 -37.32 -64.67
CA ILE A 317 -13.47 -36.63 -65.95
C ILE A 317 -14.78 -36.13 -66.56
N ILE A 318 -14.91 -34.81 -66.73
CA ILE A 318 -16.05 -34.11 -67.33
C ILE A 318 -15.63 -33.37 -68.61
N GLY A 319 -15.58 -34.11 -69.72
CA GLY A 319 -15.12 -33.56 -71.00
C GLY A 319 -13.61 -33.39 -71.03
N ASP A 320 -13.15 -32.14 -71.05
CA ASP A 320 -11.72 -31.76 -71.02
C ASP A 320 -11.29 -31.25 -69.61
N TYR A 321 -12.17 -31.37 -68.60
CA TYR A 321 -11.96 -30.91 -67.22
C TYR A 321 -12.11 -32.06 -66.20
N PHE A 322 -11.72 -31.81 -64.96
CA PHE A 322 -11.92 -32.68 -63.81
C PHE A 322 -12.98 -32.10 -62.88
N LEU A 323 -13.80 -32.96 -62.26
CA LEU A 323 -14.79 -32.60 -61.26
C LEU A 323 -14.61 -33.47 -60.03
N TYR A 324 -14.62 -32.87 -58.85
CA TYR A 324 -14.62 -33.57 -57.56
C TYR A 324 -15.72 -33.04 -56.65
N VAL A 325 -16.03 -33.83 -55.62
CA VAL A 325 -16.89 -33.43 -54.49
C VAL A 325 -15.96 -33.27 -53.29
N PHE A 326 -16.18 -32.25 -52.48
CA PHE A 326 -15.36 -31.95 -51.32
C PHE A 326 -16.19 -31.67 -50.06
N GLU A 327 -15.52 -31.78 -48.92
CA GLU A 327 -15.94 -31.32 -47.60
C GLU A 327 -15.00 -30.15 -47.26
N ASP A 328 -15.54 -29.04 -46.79
CA ASP A 328 -14.83 -27.82 -46.42
C ASP A 328 -15.23 -27.41 -45.00
N ASP A 329 -14.33 -27.68 -44.06
CA ASP A 329 -14.37 -27.30 -42.65
C ASP A 329 -13.30 -26.24 -42.30
N GLU A 330 -12.46 -25.83 -43.26
CA GLU A 330 -11.40 -24.83 -43.07
C GLU A 330 -11.84 -23.41 -43.49
N THR A 331 -12.54 -23.25 -44.62
CA THR A 331 -13.03 -21.95 -45.13
C THR A 331 -14.19 -21.40 -44.28
N TYR A 332 -14.95 -22.29 -43.62
CA TYR A 332 -16.16 -21.96 -42.87
C TYR A 332 -16.08 -22.41 -41.39
N PRO A 333 -15.18 -21.84 -40.55
CA PRO A 333 -14.87 -22.37 -39.23
C PRO A 333 -16.08 -22.59 -38.32
N GLY A 334 -16.39 -23.85 -38.04
CA GLY A 334 -17.50 -24.27 -37.18
C GLY A 334 -18.74 -24.80 -37.92
N GLU A 335 -18.79 -24.68 -39.24
CA GLU A 335 -19.74 -25.38 -40.11
C GLU A 335 -18.96 -26.39 -40.99
N VAL A 336 -19.60 -27.51 -41.35
CA VAL A 336 -19.05 -28.47 -42.32
C VAL A 336 -19.86 -28.28 -43.60
N VAL A 337 -19.22 -27.74 -44.64
CA VAL A 337 -19.87 -27.40 -45.91
C VAL A 337 -19.46 -28.43 -46.96
N TYR A 338 -20.42 -28.95 -47.72
CA TYR A 338 -20.12 -29.82 -48.85
C TYR A 338 -20.14 -29.02 -50.15
N GLY A 339 -19.32 -29.40 -51.14
CA GLY A 339 -19.25 -28.64 -52.38
C GLY A 339 -18.81 -29.46 -53.59
N ILE A 340 -18.88 -28.85 -54.77
CA ILE A 340 -18.34 -29.42 -56.02
C ILE A 340 -17.29 -28.49 -56.62
N GLY A 341 -16.11 -29.05 -56.92
CA GLY A 341 -15.01 -28.35 -57.58
C GLY A 341 -14.90 -28.82 -59.03
N ILE A 342 -14.73 -27.90 -59.97
CA ILE A 342 -14.49 -28.19 -61.39
C ILE A 342 -13.23 -27.44 -61.83
N TYR A 343 -12.20 -28.17 -62.28
CA TYR A 343 -10.89 -27.59 -62.61
C TYR A 343 -10.26 -28.17 -63.88
N GLY A 344 -9.29 -27.46 -64.46
CA GLY A 344 -8.49 -27.98 -65.57
C GLY A 344 -7.52 -26.96 -66.19
N SER A 345 -6.37 -27.46 -66.69
CA SER A 345 -5.41 -26.66 -67.46
C SER A 345 -5.94 -26.33 -68.85
N THR A 346 -5.66 -25.11 -69.32
CA THR A 346 -5.90 -24.72 -70.73
C THR A 346 -4.71 -25.00 -71.65
N GLU A 347 -3.55 -25.38 -71.10
CA GLU A 347 -2.29 -25.63 -71.84
C GLU A 347 -1.57 -26.95 -71.43
N ASP A 348 -2.32 -28.06 -71.27
CA ASP A 348 -1.86 -29.43 -70.90
C ASP A 348 -1.36 -29.62 -69.43
N PRO A 349 -1.17 -30.88 -68.93
CA PRO A 349 -1.09 -31.18 -67.47
C PRO A 349 0.27 -31.69 -66.90
N VAL A 350 0.45 -31.46 -65.58
CA VAL A 350 1.28 -32.13 -64.53
C VAL A 350 2.76 -32.52 -64.78
N ASP A 351 3.65 -32.15 -63.84
CA ASP A 351 4.84 -32.94 -63.44
C ASP A 351 5.24 -32.64 -61.95
N PRO A 352 5.27 -33.62 -61.01
CA PRO A 352 5.29 -33.33 -59.56
C PRO A 352 6.57 -33.75 -58.80
N THR A 353 7.78 -33.29 -59.20
CA THR A 353 9.02 -33.58 -58.43
C THR A 353 10.10 -32.48 -58.43
N ASP A 354 10.25 -31.70 -57.34
CA ASP A 354 11.56 -31.20 -56.85
C ASP A 354 11.47 -30.70 -55.38
N PRO A 355 12.37 -31.09 -54.43
CA PRO A 355 12.21 -30.76 -53.00
C PRO A 355 13.44 -30.11 -52.30
N THR A 356 13.98 -28.97 -52.75
CA THR A 356 15.18 -28.36 -52.10
C THR A 356 15.25 -26.81 -52.03
N ASP A 357 15.44 -26.30 -50.79
CA ASP A 357 16.26 -25.11 -50.39
C ASP A 357 15.76 -23.67 -50.72
N PRO A 358 16.26 -22.55 -50.12
CA PRO A 358 17.18 -22.36 -48.95
C PRO A 358 16.72 -21.34 -47.86
N LYS A 359 17.63 -21.03 -46.89
CA LYS A 359 17.54 -20.06 -45.75
C LYS A 359 17.76 -18.56 -46.12
N ASP A 360 17.74 -17.67 -45.11
CA ASP A 360 18.03 -16.20 -45.14
C ASP A 360 19.07 -15.77 -44.04
N PRO A 361 19.73 -14.58 -44.08
CA PRO A 361 20.96 -14.28 -43.32
C PRO A 361 20.84 -13.38 -42.06
N PHE A 362 21.92 -13.32 -41.26
CA PHE A 362 22.04 -12.60 -39.98
C PHE A 362 21.75 -11.09 -40.02
N ASN A 363 21.05 -10.59 -39.00
CA ASN A 363 20.68 -9.18 -38.83
C ASN A 363 21.23 -8.58 -37.52
N PRO A 364 22.21 -7.66 -37.58
CA PRO A 364 22.72 -6.97 -36.40
C PRO A 364 21.69 -6.12 -35.65
N ALA A 365 20.49 -5.87 -36.17
CA ALA A 365 19.44 -5.27 -35.36
C ALA A 365 19.03 -6.18 -34.19
N GLU A 366 18.99 -7.51 -34.36
CA GLU A 366 18.34 -8.45 -33.43
C GLU A 366 19.03 -8.57 -32.07
N LEU A 367 20.37 -8.67 -31.98
CA LEU A 367 21.03 -8.54 -30.67
C LEU A 367 20.87 -7.14 -30.12
N ASN A 368 20.97 -6.10 -30.97
CA ASN A 368 20.73 -4.70 -30.59
C ASN A 368 19.31 -4.42 -30.11
N THR A 369 18.51 -5.48 -30.16
CA THR A 369 17.12 -5.56 -29.89
C THR A 369 16.90 -6.26 -28.54
N ILE A 370 17.79 -7.12 -28.03
CA ILE A 370 17.63 -7.84 -26.75
C ILE A 370 17.41 -6.96 -25.45
N PHE A 371 18.46 -6.50 -24.78
CA PHE A 371 18.52 -5.98 -23.39
C PHE A 371 18.04 -4.53 -22.94
N GLY A 372 17.71 -3.49 -23.77
CA GLY A 372 17.29 -2.09 -23.41
C GLY A 372 17.79 -0.76 -24.12
N PHE A 373 18.82 -0.74 -24.99
CA PHE A 373 19.59 0.36 -25.70
C PHE A 373 20.33 0.03 -27.08
N ASP A 374 21.68 -0.12 -27.17
CA ASP A 374 22.59 -0.60 -28.29
C ASP A 374 23.90 -1.35 -27.81
N ILE A 375 24.03 -2.70 -27.95
CA ILE A 375 25.14 -3.57 -27.45
C ILE A 375 26.39 -3.55 -28.31
N TYR A 376 26.28 -3.37 -29.62
CA TYR A 376 27.46 -3.40 -30.51
C TYR A 376 28.31 -2.12 -30.37
N ALA A 377 27.81 -1.11 -29.65
CA ALA A 377 28.61 -0.01 -29.13
C ALA A 377 29.56 -0.42 -27.97
N LEU A 378 29.31 -1.59 -27.36
CA LEU A 378 29.92 -2.04 -26.11
C LEU A 378 30.82 -3.27 -26.32
N MET A 379 30.36 -4.20 -27.16
CA MET A 379 31.16 -5.31 -27.66
C MET A 379 32.13 -4.85 -28.76
N PRO A 380 33.30 -5.48 -28.92
CA PRO A 380 34.08 -5.34 -30.15
C PRO A 380 33.24 -5.77 -31.38
N ASN A 381 33.42 -5.09 -32.51
CA ASN A 381 32.72 -5.45 -33.75
C ASN A 381 33.19 -6.80 -34.29
N PHE A 382 32.24 -7.65 -34.68
CA PHE A 382 32.48 -8.89 -35.42
C PHE A 382 31.62 -8.99 -36.69
N THR A 383 31.80 -10.06 -37.46
CA THR A 383 31.06 -10.33 -38.71
C THR A 383 30.72 -11.80 -38.83
N THR A 384 29.52 -12.08 -39.36
CA THR A 384 28.96 -13.40 -39.70
C THR A 384 27.92 -13.21 -40.79
N ASN A 385 27.64 -14.27 -41.58
CA ASN A 385 26.59 -14.32 -42.60
C ASN A 385 25.58 -15.47 -42.35
N ASP A 386 25.91 -16.47 -41.53
CA ASP A 386 25.06 -17.61 -41.15
C ASP A 386 25.21 -17.85 -39.64
N SER A 387 24.22 -17.44 -38.85
CA SER A 387 24.22 -17.47 -37.39
C SER A 387 22.79 -17.41 -36.84
N LEU A 388 22.59 -17.95 -35.64
CA LEU A 388 21.31 -18.02 -34.92
C LEU A 388 21.47 -17.36 -33.55
N ILE A 389 20.48 -16.56 -33.14
CA ILE A 389 20.42 -15.95 -31.80
C ILE A 389 19.39 -16.72 -30.98
N SER A 390 19.71 -17.03 -29.72
CA SER A 390 18.78 -17.58 -28.74
C SER A 390 18.83 -16.82 -27.41
N ASN A 391 17.71 -16.82 -26.70
CA ASN A 391 17.50 -16.14 -25.43
C ASN A 391 16.86 -17.14 -24.46
N LEU A 392 17.46 -17.30 -23.29
CA LEU A 392 17.16 -18.32 -22.29
C LEU A 392 16.93 -17.70 -20.89
N SER A 393 16.75 -16.38 -20.83
CA SER A 393 16.50 -15.62 -19.60
C SER A 393 15.25 -16.10 -18.83
N GLU A 394 15.39 -16.57 -17.59
CA GLU A 394 14.29 -17.01 -16.74
C GLU A 394 14.54 -16.70 -15.23
N GLY A 395 13.46 -16.47 -14.47
CA GLY A 395 13.49 -16.59 -13.00
C GLY A 395 14.28 -15.52 -12.23
N GLY A 396 14.63 -14.41 -12.87
CA GLY A 396 15.52 -13.38 -12.31
C GLY A 396 16.98 -13.51 -12.78
N LEU A 397 17.28 -14.49 -13.62
CA LEU A 397 18.52 -14.62 -14.37
C LEU A 397 18.29 -14.22 -15.84
N PHE A 398 19.18 -13.38 -16.35
CA PHE A 398 19.32 -13.11 -17.78
C PHE A 398 20.15 -14.23 -18.41
N GLU A 399 19.88 -14.69 -19.63
CA GLU A 399 20.82 -15.52 -20.40
C GLU A 399 20.56 -15.42 -21.91
N VAL A 400 21.61 -15.20 -22.70
CA VAL A 400 21.53 -14.94 -24.14
C VAL A 400 22.73 -15.61 -24.82
N TYR A 401 22.51 -16.23 -25.99
CA TYR A 401 23.51 -16.98 -26.74
C TYR A 401 23.45 -16.63 -28.23
N ILE A 402 24.60 -16.53 -28.90
CA ILE A 402 24.69 -16.42 -30.37
C ILE A 402 25.52 -17.54 -30.94
N ASP A 403 24.92 -18.40 -31.76
CA ASP A 403 25.57 -19.48 -32.48
C ASP A 403 26.00 -19.00 -33.86
N ILE A 404 27.27 -19.19 -34.22
CA ILE A 404 27.84 -18.67 -35.47
C ILE A 404 28.43 -19.80 -36.33
N PHE A 405 27.66 -20.19 -37.36
CA PHE A 405 27.96 -21.35 -38.22
C PHE A 405 29.03 -21.07 -39.28
N ASP A 406 29.30 -19.79 -39.62
CA ASP A 406 30.38 -19.41 -40.54
C ASP A 406 31.70 -19.01 -39.85
N TRP A 407 31.78 -19.08 -38.52
CA TRP A 407 33.02 -18.90 -37.76
C TRP A 407 33.88 -20.16 -37.70
N THR A 408 35.20 -19.97 -37.69
CA THR A 408 36.16 -21.03 -37.32
C THR A 408 36.78 -20.78 -35.96
N GLU A 409 37.42 -21.81 -35.39
CA GLU A 409 38.27 -21.72 -34.18
C GLU A 409 39.23 -20.52 -34.25
N ALA A 410 39.77 -20.19 -35.43
CA ALA A 410 40.70 -19.07 -35.60
C ALA A 410 40.02 -17.69 -35.53
N ASP A 411 38.75 -17.59 -35.92
CA ASP A 411 37.97 -16.35 -35.87
C ASP A 411 37.45 -16.09 -34.45
N ALA A 412 36.98 -17.14 -33.76
CA ALA A 412 36.62 -17.10 -32.35
C ALA A 412 37.81 -16.70 -31.46
N ASN A 413 38.99 -17.28 -31.67
CA ASN A 413 40.22 -16.87 -30.97
C ASN A 413 40.62 -15.41 -31.31
N ALA A 414 40.49 -14.98 -32.57
CA ALA A 414 40.76 -13.59 -32.96
C ALA A 414 39.77 -12.60 -32.34
N TYR A 415 38.56 -13.05 -32.00
CA TYR A 415 37.58 -12.25 -31.25
C TYR A 415 37.90 -12.20 -29.76
N MET A 416 38.35 -13.30 -29.14
CA MET A 416 38.87 -13.29 -27.76
C MET A 416 40.10 -12.38 -27.62
N ASP A 417 41.03 -12.39 -28.59
CA ASP A 417 42.15 -11.42 -28.66
C ASP A 417 41.67 -9.95 -28.72
N LEU A 418 40.47 -9.68 -29.27
CA LEU A 418 39.86 -8.34 -29.29
C LEU A 418 39.15 -8.00 -27.98
N LEU A 419 38.56 -8.98 -27.30
CA LEU A 419 37.95 -8.83 -25.98
C LEU A 419 39.02 -8.55 -24.91
N ASP A 420 40.11 -9.33 -24.86
CA ASP A 420 41.28 -9.10 -23.99
C ASP A 420 41.95 -7.74 -24.22
N ALA A 421 41.81 -7.17 -25.42
CA ALA A 421 42.34 -5.86 -25.77
C ALA A 421 41.39 -4.68 -25.47
N ALA A 422 40.13 -4.95 -25.11
CA ALA A 422 39.07 -3.94 -24.99
C ALA A 422 38.30 -3.97 -23.66
N LEU A 423 38.19 -5.13 -23.00
CA LEU A 423 37.38 -5.38 -21.81
C LEU A 423 38.20 -6.01 -20.69
N SER A 424 37.70 -5.95 -19.46
CA SER A 424 38.36 -6.56 -18.30
C SER A 424 37.89 -8.01 -18.14
N TYR A 425 38.81 -8.97 -18.16
CA TYR A 425 38.49 -10.38 -17.88
C TYR A 425 38.34 -10.63 -16.37
N ASP A 426 37.26 -11.28 -15.98
CA ASP A 426 37.05 -11.78 -14.62
C ASP A 426 37.51 -13.25 -14.54
N ASP A 427 38.57 -13.51 -13.76
CA ASP A 427 39.13 -14.85 -13.54
C ASP A 427 38.19 -15.80 -12.78
N VAL A 428 37.16 -15.29 -12.11
CA VAL A 428 36.19 -16.08 -11.31
C VAL A 428 35.05 -16.57 -12.20
N GLU A 429 34.41 -15.64 -12.93
CA GLU A 429 33.32 -15.95 -13.88
C GLU A 429 33.85 -16.37 -15.27
N GLN A 430 35.18 -16.40 -15.46
CA GLN A 430 35.89 -16.77 -16.70
C GLN A 430 35.38 -16.05 -17.96
N SER A 431 35.00 -14.78 -17.78
CA SER A 431 34.26 -13.98 -18.75
C SER A 431 34.76 -12.53 -18.77
N TRP A 432 34.69 -11.86 -19.93
CA TRP A 432 34.97 -10.42 -20.07
C TRP A 432 33.78 -9.59 -19.58
N VAL A 433 33.99 -8.76 -18.57
CA VAL A 433 32.93 -7.91 -18.00
C VAL A 433 32.54 -6.83 -19.00
N ILE A 434 31.24 -6.76 -19.29
CA ILE A 434 30.62 -5.81 -20.21
C ILE A 434 29.41 -5.15 -19.54
N GLY A 435 29.66 -4.04 -18.86
CA GLY A 435 28.60 -3.37 -18.09
C GLY A 435 28.27 -4.09 -16.79
N ASN A 436 26.98 -4.36 -16.57
CA ASN A 436 26.47 -5.16 -15.45
C ASN A 436 26.38 -6.67 -15.78
N TYR A 437 27.09 -7.10 -16.84
CA TYR A 437 27.00 -8.42 -17.45
C TYR A 437 28.39 -9.03 -17.71
N TYR A 438 28.45 -10.35 -17.95
CA TYR A 438 29.68 -11.12 -18.17
C TYR A 438 29.63 -11.78 -19.55
N LEU A 439 30.50 -11.41 -20.49
CA LEU A 439 30.52 -11.98 -21.84
C LEU A 439 31.65 -13.00 -21.99
N TYR A 440 31.35 -14.20 -22.48
CA TYR A 440 32.35 -15.19 -22.87
C TYR A 440 32.13 -15.69 -24.30
N VAL A 441 33.15 -16.34 -24.87
CA VAL A 441 33.10 -17.00 -26.18
C VAL A 441 33.14 -18.52 -25.95
N PHE A 442 32.32 -19.29 -26.66
CA PHE A 442 32.18 -20.74 -26.49
C PHE A 442 32.28 -21.52 -27.81
N GLU A 443 32.38 -22.85 -27.69
CA GLU A 443 32.26 -23.84 -28.77
C GLU A 443 31.09 -24.77 -28.42
N ASP A 444 30.06 -24.81 -29.26
CA ASP A 444 28.98 -25.80 -29.18
C ASP A 444 29.17 -26.87 -30.26
N ALA A 445 29.38 -28.10 -29.79
CA ALA A 445 29.43 -29.32 -30.59
C ALA A 445 28.45 -30.40 -30.08
N GLU A 446 27.54 -30.05 -29.16
CA GLU A 446 26.52 -30.96 -28.60
C GLU A 446 25.11 -30.67 -29.15
N THR A 447 24.75 -29.40 -29.38
CA THR A 447 23.43 -28.98 -29.91
C THR A 447 23.28 -29.28 -31.40
N TYR A 448 24.38 -29.32 -32.17
CA TYR A 448 24.40 -29.47 -33.63
C TYR A 448 25.16 -30.75 -34.07
N PRO A 449 24.52 -31.95 -34.07
CA PRO A 449 25.25 -33.22 -34.09
C PRO A 449 25.99 -33.52 -35.41
N GLY A 450 27.29 -33.18 -35.45
CA GLY A 450 28.19 -33.45 -36.58
C GLY A 450 28.88 -32.21 -37.15
N GLU A 451 28.50 -31.02 -36.68
CA GLU A 451 29.14 -29.75 -36.98
C GLU A 451 29.71 -29.15 -35.68
N VAL A 452 30.57 -28.13 -35.79
CA VAL A 452 31.17 -27.46 -34.63
C VAL A 452 30.94 -25.97 -34.82
N VAL A 453 30.29 -25.35 -33.87
CA VAL A 453 29.77 -23.98 -33.95
C VAL A 453 30.41 -23.15 -32.84
N TYR A 454 30.73 -21.88 -33.11
CA TYR A 454 31.33 -20.98 -32.13
C TYR A 454 30.37 -19.85 -31.77
N GLY A 455 30.39 -19.35 -30.53
CA GLY A 455 29.37 -18.41 -30.04
C GLY A 455 29.72 -17.54 -28.83
N ILE A 456 28.75 -16.77 -28.31
CA ILE A 456 28.91 -15.71 -27.27
C ILE A 456 27.72 -15.68 -26.22
N GLY A 457 27.90 -15.49 -24.87
CA GLY A 457 26.79 -15.43 -23.83
C GLY A 457 26.99 -14.79 -22.39
N ILE A 458 25.97 -14.71 -21.45
CA ILE A 458 25.77 -13.74 -20.25
C ILE A 458 24.82 -14.15 -19.00
N TYR A 459 24.90 -13.66 -17.68
CA TYR A 459 24.01 -14.04 -16.46
C TYR A 459 23.81 -13.12 -15.11
N ASN A 460 22.80 -13.35 -14.17
CA ASN A 460 22.50 -12.65 -12.79
C ASN A 460 21.38 -13.28 -11.76
N LEU A 461 21.04 -12.85 -10.45
CA LEU A 461 19.91 -13.41 -9.48
C LEU A 461 19.57 -12.84 -7.96
N GLU A 462 18.55 -13.33 -7.10
CA GLU A 462 17.85 -12.67 -5.83
C GLU A 462 17.33 -13.40 -4.43
N ASN A 463 16.99 -12.73 -3.20
CA ASN A 463 16.21 -13.08 -1.83
C ASN A 463 16.67 -12.86 -0.22
N GLY A 464 15.80 -12.82 0.90
CA GLY A 464 16.03 -13.21 2.44
C GLY A 464 15.54 -12.55 3.92
N PRO A 465 15.20 -13.24 5.12
CA PRO A 465 14.27 -13.03 6.41
C PRO A 465 14.71 -12.53 7.94
N VAL A 466 14.20 -12.27 9.28
CA VAL A 466 13.02 -12.14 10.40
C VAL A 466 13.27 -11.23 11.75
N ASP A 467 12.38 -10.99 12.86
CA ASP A 467 12.58 -10.21 14.24
C ASP A 467 11.62 -10.20 15.59
N PRO A 468 12.06 -10.32 16.94
CA PRO A 468 11.30 -10.17 18.32
C PRO A 468 11.85 -10.21 19.89
N GLU A 469 11.09 -9.76 20.97
CA GLU A 469 10.93 -10.17 22.50
C GLU A 469 11.05 -9.29 23.88
N GLU A 470 9.98 -9.03 24.74
CA GLU A 470 9.76 -7.97 25.86
C GLU A 470 10.55 -7.92 27.23
N PRO A 471 10.92 -6.70 27.78
CA PRO A 471 12.05 -6.57 28.74
C PRO A 471 11.91 -5.54 29.93
N VAL A 472 13.04 -5.11 30.56
CA VAL A 472 13.13 -4.73 32.00
C VAL A 472 13.63 -3.29 32.35
N ASN A 473 12.70 -2.35 32.63
CA ASN A 473 12.88 -1.07 33.37
C ASN A 473 13.85 0.00 32.79
N GLY A 474 13.31 1.16 32.38
CA GLY A 474 13.90 1.99 31.30
C GLY A 474 13.68 1.35 29.93
N ILE A 475 12.89 0.27 29.91
CA ILE A 475 12.62 -0.65 28.82
C ILE A 475 11.10 -0.89 28.80
N TYR A 476 10.52 -0.96 27.60
CA TYR A 476 9.14 -0.59 27.32
C TYR A 476 8.29 -1.70 26.68
N TYR A 477 8.80 -2.37 25.63
CA TYR A 477 8.13 -3.46 24.93
C TYR A 477 9.14 -4.40 24.23
N SER A 478 8.71 -5.58 23.76
CA SER A 478 9.18 -6.37 22.60
C SER A 478 8.39 -7.73 22.45
N PHE A 479 8.53 -8.47 21.34
CA PHE A 479 7.55 -9.45 20.80
C PHE A 479 7.81 -10.99 21.04
N ASN A 480 7.69 -11.92 20.06
CA ASN A 480 8.26 -13.31 20.02
C ASN A 480 8.07 -14.04 18.64
N VAL A 481 8.94 -13.82 17.66
CA VAL A 481 8.89 -14.35 16.27
C VAL A 481 9.61 -15.72 16.11
N GLN A 482 10.00 -16.40 17.19
CA GLN A 482 10.29 -17.84 17.12
C GLN A 482 9.51 -18.71 18.12
N ASN A 483 8.50 -18.16 18.81
CA ASN A 483 7.66 -18.94 19.72
C ASN A 483 6.22 -18.42 19.89
N THR A 484 5.58 -18.01 18.79
CA THR A 484 4.13 -17.77 18.75
C THR A 484 3.36 -19.03 18.41
N THR A 485 2.38 -19.37 19.26
CA THR A 485 1.47 -20.51 19.04
C THR A 485 0.27 -20.16 18.16
N THR A 486 0.50 -19.35 17.13
CA THR A 486 -0.49 -18.83 16.17
C THR A 486 0.08 -18.98 14.75
N SER A 487 -0.67 -19.62 13.85
CA SER A 487 -0.15 -20.10 12.57
C SER A 487 -0.20 -19.04 11.46
N LEU A 488 0.97 -18.67 10.93
CA LEU A 488 1.10 -18.01 9.63
C LEU A 488 1.23 -19.04 8.50
N PRO A 489 0.78 -18.73 7.26
CA PRO A 489 0.89 -19.62 6.11
C PRO A 489 2.34 -19.91 5.69
N SER A 490 2.55 -21.01 4.98
CA SER A 490 3.87 -21.59 4.70
C SER A 490 4.43 -21.26 3.31
N SER A 491 4.14 -20.09 2.76
CA SER A 491 4.54 -19.68 1.40
C SER A 491 4.69 -18.16 1.25
N TYR A 492 5.64 -17.74 0.41
CA TYR A 492 6.20 -16.38 0.38
C TYR A 492 5.43 -15.30 -0.40
N LYS A 493 4.32 -15.63 -1.06
CA LYS A 493 3.94 -14.91 -2.29
C LYS A 493 2.88 -13.82 -2.17
N ASP A 494 2.08 -13.79 -1.12
CA ASP A 494 0.77 -13.13 -1.13
C ASP A 494 0.51 -12.29 0.16
N THR A 495 1.46 -11.46 0.60
CA THR A 495 1.29 -10.59 1.78
C THR A 495 1.55 -9.11 1.48
N ILE A 496 0.60 -8.25 1.85
CA ILE A 496 0.82 -6.84 2.16
C ILE A 496 0.75 -6.72 3.70
N ASP A 497 1.69 -5.97 4.29
CA ASP A 497 1.76 -5.56 5.71
C ASP A 497 1.00 -6.43 6.73
N THR A 498 1.59 -7.59 7.05
CA THR A 498 1.05 -8.50 8.05
C THR A 498 1.37 -8.01 9.46
N ALA A 499 0.36 -7.80 10.30
CA ALA A 499 0.55 -7.55 11.73
C ALA A 499 0.93 -8.86 12.47
N LEU A 500 2.05 -8.86 13.18
CA LEU A 500 2.49 -10.04 13.93
C LEU A 500 1.93 -10.06 15.35
N LEU A 501 1.11 -11.07 15.63
CA LEU A 501 0.47 -11.29 16.92
C LEU A 501 1.34 -12.15 17.83
N PHE A 502 1.85 -11.54 18.90
CA PHE A 502 2.57 -12.23 19.97
C PHE A 502 1.66 -12.41 21.18
N THR A 503 1.78 -13.55 21.85
CA THR A 503 0.96 -13.90 23.02
C THR A 503 1.13 -12.93 24.20
N ASN A 504 2.11 -12.01 24.12
CA ASN A 504 2.43 -10.99 25.11
C ASN A 504 2.26 -9.53 24.58
N SER A 505 1.90 -9.27 23.31
CA SER A 505 2.01 -7.91 22.72
C SER A 505 1.00 -6.88 23.18
N ALA A 506 -0.25 -7.33 23.29
CA ALA A 506 -1.36 -6.72 22.52
C ALA A 506 -1.94 -5.41 23.08
N SER A 507 -1.14 -4.65 23.83
CA SER A 507 -1.48 -3.35 24.42
C SER A 507 -0.25 -2.45 24.60
N LYS A 508 0.83 -2.69 23.85
CA LYS A 508 2.12 -2.00 24.01
C LYS A 508 2.81 -1.60 22.71
N ALA A 509 2.88 -2.49 21.71
CA ALA A 509 3.22 -2.06 20.36
C ALA A 509 2.52 -2.94 19.31
N ILE A 510 2.20 -2.29 18.19
CA ILE A 510 1.85 -2.96 16.94
C ILE A 510 3.16 -3.20 16.19
N ILE A 511 3.30 -4.43 15.68
CA ILE A 511 4.47 -4.87 14.92
C ILE A 511 4.00 -5.32 13.56
N THR A 512 4.45 -4.65 12.51
CA THR A 512 4.00 -4.89 11.13
C THR A 512 5.17 -5.32 10.27
N VAL A 513 4.95 -6.32 9.42
CA VAL A 513 5.98 -6.91 8.56
C VAL A 513 5.49 -6.97 7.12
N SER A 514 6.26 -6.42 6.18
CA SER A 514 5.82 -6.40 4.78
C SER A 514 5.91 -7.77 4.09
N HIS A 515 6.84 -8.65 4.51
CA HIS A 515 7.01 -9.99 3.92
C HIS A 515 7.49 -11.01 4.97
N ALA A 516 6.82 -12.15 5.14
CA ALA A 516 7.24 -13.23 6.06
C ALA A 516 6.70 -14.64 5.70
N ALA A 517 7.28 -15.69 6.29
CA ALA A 517 7.02 -17.12 6.10
C ALA A 517 7.28 -17.92 7.40
N ASN A 518 6.84 -19.18 7.46
CA ASN A 518 6.82 -20.01 8.68
C ASN A 518 7.30 -21.45 8.41
N VAL A 519 8.28 -21.96 9.17
CA VAL A 519 8.93 -23.27 8.89
C VAL A 519 8.99 -24.23 10.09
N ALA A 520 8.42 -25.42 9.92
CA ALA A 520 8.24 -26.43 10.97
C ALA A 520 9.53 -27.15 11.42
N THR A 521 10.60 -27.08 10.64
CA THR A 521 11.95 -27.54 11.01
C THR A 521 12.97 -26.55 10.45
N GLY A 522 13.78 -25.95 11.33
CA GLY A 522 14.80 -24.97 10.93
C GLY A 522 15.85 -25.56 9.98
N PRO A 523 16.36 -24.79 9.01
CA PRO A 523 17.53 -25.14 8.21
C PRO A 523 18.76 -25.39 9.09
N SER A 524 19.76 -26.12 8.58
CA SER A 524 21.02 -26.42 9.28
C SER A 524 21.77 -25.14 9.68
N GLY A 525 21.59 -24.71 10.93
CA GLY A 525 22.17 -23.48 11.49
C GLY A 525 21.17 -22.73 12.37
N LEU A 526 19.91 -22.63 11.93
CA LEU A 526 18.86 -21.86 12.59
C LEU A 526 17.89 -22.72 13.42
N SER A 527 17.25 -22.07 14.38
CA SER A 527 16.10 -22.63 15.12
C SER A 527 14.82 -22.61 14.27
N ALA A 528 13.84 -23.48 14.56
CA ALA A 528 12.56 -23.51 13.86
C ALA A 528 11.64 -22.36 14.32
N GLY A 529 10.89 -21.75 13.40
CA GLY A 529 10.06 -20.57 13.68
C GLY A 529 9.69 -19.80 12.41
N ILE A 530 9.45 -18.49 12.55
CA ILE A 530 9.07 -17.58 11.46
C ILE A 530 10.33 -16.96 10.82
N VAL A 531 10.19 -16.43 9.60
CA VAL A 531 11.22 -15.82 8.74
C VAL A 531 10.64 -14.61 7.91
N PHE A 532 11.19 -13.35 7.86
CA PHE A 532 10.83 -12.22 6.91
C PHE A 532 11.06 -12.62 5.41
N ALA A 533 11.19 -11.68 4.44
CA ALA A 533 12.27 -11.74 3.40
C ALA A 533 12.56 -10.42 2.65
N ALA A 534 13.82 -10.17 2.28
CA ALA A 534 14.33 -9.14 1.38
C ALA A 534 14.42 -9.69 -0.06
N ASN A 535 13.35 -9.51 -0.84
CA ASN A 535 12.98 -10.29 -2.05
C ASN A 535 12.56 -11.74 -1.70
N VAL A 536 11.43 -12.30 -2.16
CA VAL A 536 10.30 -11.82 -3.04
C VAL A 536 10.51 -11.87 -4.56
N SER A 537 11.42 -12.75 -5.05
CA SER A 537 11.76 -13.00 -6.47
C SER A 537 10.71 -12.59 -7.52
N GLY A 538 11.01 -11.55 -8.30
CA GLY A 538 10.17 -11.00 -9.37
C GLY A 538 9.96 -9.49 -9.32
N ASN A 539 10.34 -8.83 -8.21
CA ASN A 539 10.34 -7.37 -8.07
C ASN A 539 11.77 -6.84 -7.80
N ALA A 540 12.10 -5.67 -8.34
CA ALA A 540 13.40 -5.03 -8.11
C ALA A 540 13.40 -4.20 -6.81
N ASN A 541 14.39 -4.41 -5.94
CA ASN A 541 14.56 -3.68 -4.66
C ASN A 541 13.28 -3.54 -3.80
N PRO A 542 12.60 -4.64 -3.42
CA PRO A 542 11.58 -4.57 -2.38
C PRO A 542 12.21 -4.05 -1.09
N THR A 543 11.81 -2.84 -0.70
CA THR A 543 12.28 -2.19 0.52
C THR A 543 11.49 -2.78 1.69
N VAL A 544 12.03 -3.82 2.32
CA VAL A 544 11.32 -4.57 3.35
C VAL A 544 11.61 -4.05 4.74
N TYR A 545 10.61 -4.16 5.61
CA TYR A 545 10.69 -3.59 6.94
C TYR A 545 10.06 -4.43 8.04
N LEU A 546 10.68 -4.33 9.21
CA LEU A 546 10.01 -4.38 10.50
C LEU A 546 9.52 -2.97 10.82
N GLU A 547 8.22 -2.76 11.02
CA GLU A 547 7.71 -1.54 11.64
C GLU A 547 7.26 -1.77 13.08
N VAL A 548 7.54 -0.80 13.94
CA VAL A 548 7.27 -0.82 15.38
C VAL A 548 6.56 0.48 15.76
N ASP A 549 5.26 0.39 16.08
CA ASP A 549 4.47 1.51 16.62
C ASP A 549 4.14 1.23 18.09
N THR A 550 4.71 2.01 19.01
CA THR A 550 4.55 1.89 20.47
C THR A 550 3.41 2.74 21.03
N LEU A 551 2.44 3.10 20.20
CA LEU A 551 1.18 3.73 20.62
C LEU A 551 1.44 5.02 21.42
N GLY A 552 2.27 5.89 20.86
CA GLY A 552 2.64 7.20 21.43
C GLY A 552 3.78 7.21 22.47
N ASN A 553 4.33 6.06 22.86
CA ASN A 553 5.40 6.00 23.87
C ASN A 553 6.78 6.25 23.25
N ILE A 554 7.35 7.44 23.43
CA ILE A 554 8.64 7.83 22.82
C ILE A 554 9.77 6.87 23.22
N ILE A 555 10.23 6.06 22.27
CA ILE A 555 11.36 5.14 22.40
C ILE A 555 12.65 5.87 22.01
N THR A 556 13.71 5.67 22.78
CA THR A 556 15.02 6.31 22.59
C THR A 556 16.15 5.34 22.35
N ASN A 557 16.08 4.10 22.83
CA ASN A 557 17.03 3.06 22.45
C ASN A 557 16.27 1.80 22.06
N PHE A 558 16.89 0.94 21.28
CA PHE A 558 16.26 -0.23 20.70
C PHE A 558 17.35 -1.27 20.45
N SER A 559 17.13 -2.54 20.78
CA SER A 559 18.11 -3.60 20.49
C SER A 559 17.45 -4.87 20.02
N PHE A 560 18.24 -5.77 19.42
CA PHE A 560 17.77 -7.04 18.88
C PHE A 560 18.93 -7.96 18.48
N GLN A 561 18.71 -9.27 18.39
CA GLN A 561 19.72 -10.27 18.03
C GLN A 561 19.44 -10.90 16.67
N ILE A 562 20.21 -10.56 15.65
CA ILE A 562 20.11 -11.08 14.28
C ILE A 562 20.91 -12.41 14.13
N GLU A 563 20.28 -13.48 13.63
CA GLU A 563 20.88 -14.81 13.37
C GLU A 563 20.76 -15.16 11.87
N ALA A 564 21.81 -15.63 11.20
CA ALA A 564 21.82 -15.92 9.76
C ALA A 564 21.92 -17.40 9.44
N ARG A 565 21.28 -17.80 8.34
CA ARG A 565 21.39 -19.10 7.71
C ARG A 565 22.71 -19.24 6.93
N ASP A 566 23.08 -18.17 6.23
CA ASP A 566 24.32 -18.01 5.47
C ASP A 566 24.85 -16.59 5.71
N SER A 567 26.17 -16.41 5.80
CA SER A 567 26.81 -15.16 6.26
C SER A 567 26.33 -13.88 5.54
N TYR A 568 26.00 -12.83 6.33
CA TYR A 568 25.33 -11.59 5.88
C TYR A 568 25.99 -10.83 4.73
N THR A 569 27.32 -10.93 4.60
CA THR A 569 28.16 -9.96 3.89
C THR A 569 27.90 -9.82 2.39
N ASN A 570 27.20 -10.79 1.80
CA ASN A 570 27.07 -10.90 0.34
C ASN A 570 25.70 -10.42 -0.18
N THR A 571 24.67 -10.44 0.67
CA THR A 571 23.27 -10.38 0.24
C THR A 571 22.56 -9.09 0.61
N LEU A 572 22.51 -8.73 1.89
CA LEU A 572 22.11 -7.37 2.26
C LEU A 572 23.06 -6.34 1.62
N LYS A 573 22.57 -5.12 1.39
CA LYS A 573 23.35 -3.94 0.93
C LYS A 573 23.15 -2.73 1.88
N GLY A 574 21.98 -2.63 2.51
CA GLY A 574 21.65 -1.62 3.51
C GLY A 574 20.76 -2.18 4.62
N ALA A 575 20.93 -1.66 5.84
CA ALA A 575 20.10 -1.99 6.99
C ALA A 575 20.15 -0.78 7.95
N LYS A 576 19.06 -0.01 8.01
CA LYS A 576 19.03 1.26 8.76
C LYS A 576 17.67 1.57 9.37
N VAL A 577 17.67 2.37 10.44
CA VAL A 577 16.43 2.80 11.12
C VAL A 577 15.86 4.07 10.49
N GLN A 578 14.55 4.06 10.23
CA GLN A 578 13.77 5.27 9.95
C GLN A 578 12.81 5.56 11.11
N VAL A 579 12.60 6.84 11.40
CA VAL A 579 11.62 7.32 12.38
C VAL A 579 10.47 8.03 11.69
N TYR A 580 9.27 7.88 12.22
CA TYR A 580 8.09 8.57 11.70
C TYR A 580 7.96 9.95 12.34
N GLN A 581 8.09 11.00 11.53
CA GLN A 581 8.03 12.40 12.00
C GLN A 581 7.18 13.23 11.03
N SER A 582 6.22 13.97 11.59
CA SER A 582 5.34 14.92 10.86
C SER A 582 4.69 14.33 9.60
N GLY A 583 4.24 13.06 9.65
CA GLY A 583 3.59 12.37 8.53
C GLY A 583 4.54 11.75 7.49
N THR A 584 5.86 11.73 7.75
CA THR A 584 6.86 11.17 6.81
C THR A 584 7.90 10.29 7.49
N TRP A 585 8.47 9.36 6.73
CA TRP A 585 9.59 8.53 7.15
C TRP A 585 10.93 9.22 6.90
N VAL A 586 11.74 9.36 7.96
CA VAL A 586 13.05 10.04 7.91
C VAL A 586 14.13 9.09 8.44
N ASP A 587 15.26 9.00 7.73
CA ASP A 587 16.43 8.24 8.19
C ASP A 587 16.92 8.79 9.55
N LEU A 588 17.04 7.91 10.55
CA LEU A 588 17.61 8.27 11.85
C LEU A 588 19.11 8.53 11.67
N ALA A 589 19.59 9.70 12.09
CA ALA A 589 21.01 10.04 12.02
C ALA A 589 21.83 9.12 12.95
N GLY A 590 22.71 8.30 12.37
CA GLY A 590 23.43 7.23 13.09
C GLY A 590 22.66 5.91 13.20
N GLY A 591 21.56 5.76 12.44
CA GLY A 591 20.71 4.57 12.44
C GLY A 591 21.06 3.48 11.42
N ASP A 592 22.10 3.62 10.58
CA ASP A 592 22.61 2.46 9.80
C ASP A 592 23.37 1.52 10.73
N PHE A 593 22.95 0.26 10.76
CA PHE A 593 23.52 -0.83 11.57
C PHE A 593 24.00 -2.01 10.71
N TYR A 594 23.96 -1.88 9.38
CA TYR A 594 24.44 -2.88 8.42
C TYR A 594 25.88 -3.31 8.71
N THR A 595 26.71 -2.36 9.17
CA THR A 595 28.13 -2.57 9.43
C THR A 595 28.42 -3.51 10.59
N GLN A 596 27.43 -3.78 11.44
CA GLN A 596 27.57 -4.56 12.67
C GLN A 596 27.33 -6.07 12.44
N LEU A 597 26.92 -6.47 11.23
CA LEU A 597 26.48 -7.83 10.87
C LEU A 597 27.64 -8.79 10.56
N SER A 598 28.59 -8.97 11.50
CA SER A 598 29.89 -9.62 11.23
C SER A 598 30.07 -11.09 11.64
N THR A 599 29.09 -11.72 12.28
CA THR A 599 29.04 -13.18 12.53
C THR A 599 27.65 -13.74 12.31
N ASP A 600 27.49 -15.05 12.09
CA ASP A 600 26.19 -15.70 11.83
C ASP A 600 25.17 -15.55 12.99
N VAL A 601 25.57 -15.03 14.15
CA VAL A 601 24.70 -14.49 15.20
C VAL A 601 25.31 -13.20 15.74
N VAL A 602 24.53 -12.12 15.88
CA VAL A 602 24.95 -10.78 16.34
C VAL A 602 23.83 -10.12 17.18
N THR A 603 24.16 -9.28 18.17
CA THR A 603 23.18 -8.41 18.85
C THR A 603 23.46 -6.93 18.55
N ILE A 604 22.48 -6.28 17.92
CA ILE A 604 22.45 -4.86 17.51
C ILE A 604 21.85 -4.01 18.62
N GLN A 605 22.37 -2.79 18.80
CA GLN A 605 21.86 -1.78 19.74
C GLN A 605 21.83 -0.40 19.04
N ILE A 606 20.67 0.24 18.99
CA ILE A 606 20.38 1.56 18.43
C ILE A 606 20.06 2.52 19.58
N GLN A 607 20.50 3.78 19.49
CA GLN A 607 20.31 4.80 20.53
C GLN A 607 19.88 6.16 19.93
N ASN A 608 19.38 7.06 20.78
CA ASN A 608 18.86 8.40 20.45
C ASN A 608 17.66 8.43 19.48
N LEU A 609 16.91 7.33 19.38
CA LEU A 609 15.76 7.11 18.49
C LEU A 609 14.65 8.18 18.59
N ASN A 610 14.34 8.62 19.82
CA ASN A 610 13.37 9.66 20.18
C ASN A 610 12.04 9.66 19.39
N ALA A 611 11.46 8.49 19.13
CA ALA A 611 10.23 8.32 18.37
C ALA A 611 9.34 7.20 18.95
N SER A 612 8.02 7.37 18.91
CA SER A 612 7.06 6.29 19.25
C SER A 612 6.78 5.35 18.07
N ARG A 613 7.08 5.76 16.84
CA ARG A 613 6.91 4.94 15.65
C ARG A 613 8.16 4.98 14.80
N PHE A 614 8.73 3.81 14.55
CA PHE A 614 10.00 3.64 13.85
C PHE A 614 10.03 2.30 13.11
N ARG A 615 10.91 2.17 12.12
CA ARG A 615 11.05 0.93 11.34
C ARG A 615 12.49 0.62 10.99
N LEU A 616 12.81 -0.66 10.91
CA LEU A 616 14.09 -1.17 10.40
C LEU A 616 13.93 -1.41 8.90
N LEU A 617 14.67 -0.65 8.11
CA LEU A 617 14.63 -0.67 6.66
C LEU A 617 15.80 -1.53 6.14
N PHE A 618 15.49 -2.66 5.52
CA PHE A 618 16.50 -3.55 4.93
C PHE A 618 16.43 -3.49 3.40
N THR A 619 17.59 -3.39 2.76
CA THR A 619 17.74 -3.48 1.31
C THR A 619 18.82 -4.49 0.98
N GLY A 620 18.61 -5.32 -0.04
CA GLY A 620 19.46 -6.46 -0.34
C GLY A 620 19.05 -7.20 -1.60
N THR A 621 19.93 -8.12 -2.03
CA THR A 621 19.68 -9.11 -3.08
C THR A 621 20.21 -10.49 -2.63
N GLY A 622 19.78 -11.61 -3.21
CA GLY A 622 20.05 -12.91 -2.55
C GLY A 622 19.99 -14.22 -3.35
N ALA A 623 20.34 -14.20 -4.64
CA ALA A 623 20.56 -15.31 -5.58
C ALA A 623 19.60 -16.54 -5.72
N THR A 624 19.00 -17.11 -4.67
CA THR A 624 18.26 -18.38 -4.73
C THR A 624 17.11 -18.44 -3.72
N SER A 625 16.26 -19.47 -3.79
CA SER A 625 15.12 -19.69 -2.89
C SER A 625 15.44 -19.85 -1.39
N ASN A 626 16.72 -19.74 -1.00
CA ASN A 626 17.22 -20.03 0.34
C ASN A 626 18.41 -19.18 0.80
N SER A 627 18.91 -18.20 0.02
CA SER A 627 20.18 -17.50 0.32
C SER A 627 19.98 -16.04 0.70
N GLY A 628 20.80 -15.55 1.63
CA GLY A 628 20.63 -14.23 2.26
C GLY A 628 19.68 -14.25 3.47
N GLN A 629 19.40 -15.43 4.01
CA GLN A 629 18.33 -15.58 4.99
C GLN A 629 18.78 -15.34 6.43
N PHE A 630 18.16 -14.39 7.13
CA PHE A 630 18.35 -14.19 8.57
C PHE A 630 17.09 -14.50 9.40
N LYS A 631 17.19 -14.30 10.72
CA LYS A 631 16.15 -14.45 11.72
C LYS A 631 16.62 -13.70 12.96
N ILE A 632 16.05 -12.55 13.26
CA ILE A 632 16.26 -11.89 14.54
C ILE A 632 15.52 -12.65 15.68
N SER A 633 16.02 -12.50 16.91
CA SER A 633 15.55 -12.93 18.25
C SER A 633 15.87 -11.80 19.27
N GLU A 634 15.46 -11.92 20.54
CA GLU A 634 15.89 -11.04 21.66
C GLU A 634 15.84 -9.50 21.43
N VAL A 635 14.73 -8.98 20.87
CA VAL A 635 14.47 -7.52 20.69
C VAL A 635 14.22 -6.83 22.03
N THR A 636 14.40 -5.51 22.16
CA THR A 636 14.27 -4.78 23.43
C THR A 636 14.06 -3.27 23.15
N LEU A 637 12.89 -2.66 23.44
CA LEU A 637 12.65 -1.21 23.23
C LEU A 637 12.85 -0.38 24.53
N TYR A 638 13.49 0.79 24.51
CA TYR A 638 13.89 1.60 25.70
C TYR A 638 13.49 3.10 25.61
N GLN A 639 13.49 3.88 26.71
CA GLN A 639 13.02 5.30 26.75
C GLN A 639 13.86 6.28 27.63
N THR A 640 14.12 7.51 27.13
CA THR A 640 14.85 8.67 27.75
C THR A 640 14.40 10.04 27.14
N ALA A 641 15.21 11.11 27.09
CA ALA A 641 14.84 12.52 26.74
C ALA A 641 16.01 13.29 26.03
N SER A 642 16.00 14.60 25.64
CA SER A 642 15.16 15.78 25.97
C SER A 642 15.05 16.87 24.84
N VAL A 643 14.96 18.18 25.17
CA VAL A 643 14.39 19.31 24.34
C VAL A 643 15.14 20.66 24.61
N PRO A 644 15.22 21.65 23.66
CA PRO A 644 16.04 22.90 23.77
C PRO A 644 15.80 23.83 24.98
N THR A 645 16.91 24.36 25.53
CA THR A 645 16.95 25.17 26.78
C THR A 645 17.20 26.68 26.58
N TYR A 646 16.76 27.47 27.57
CA TYR A 646 16.84 28.92 27.73
C TYR A 646 17.35 29.23 29.15
N GLU A 647 18.31 30.14 29.30
CA GLU A 647 18.90 30.47 30.63
C GLU A 647 18.32 31.75 31.27
N LEU A 648 17.44 32.48 30.57
CA LEU A 648 16.81 33.71 31.06
C LEU A 648 15.29 33.63 30.91
N TRP A 649 14.57 33.95 31.99
CA TRP A 649 13.10 33.98 32.01
C TRP A 649 12.54 35.05 31.06
N GLU A 650 13.24 36.18 30.90
CA GLU A 650 12.81 37.27 30.00
C GLU A 650 12.86 36.88 28.52
N ASP A 651 13.84 36.08 28.07
CA ASP A 651 13.89 35.56 26.70
C ASP A 651 12.71 34.61 26.43
N MET A 652 12.41 33.72 27.37
CA MET A 652 11.29 32.79 27.31
C MET A 652 9.94 33.53 27.31
N VAL A 653 9.78 34.58 28.12
CA VAL A 653 8.57 35.42 28.13
C VAL A 653 8.41 36.21 26.83
N ALA A 654 9.47 36.77 26.24
CA ALA A 654 9.39 37.46 24.95
C ALA A 654 8.94 36.53 23.79
N VAL A 655 9.32 35.25 23.85
CA VAL A 655 8.79 34.22 22.94
C VAL A 655 7.30 33.95 23.21
N LEU A 656 6.87 33.86 24.47
CA LEU A 656 5.47 33.70 24.84
C LEU A 656 4.59 34.91 24.45
N GLU A 657 5.08 36.14 24.60
CA GLU A 657 4.39 37.38 24.17
C GLU A 657 4.08 37.36 22.67
N THR A 658 5.08 36.92 21.89
CA THR A 658 4.96 36.74 20.43
C THR A 658 3.96 35.63 20.10
N ASN A 659 3.98 34.52 20.84
CA ASN A 659 3.18 33.32 20.58
C ASN A 659 1.71 33.43 21.05
N LEU A 660 1.44 34.20 22.10
CA LEU A 660 0.10 34.45 22.66
C LEU A 660 -0.53 35.75 22.16
N ASN A 661 0.21 36.52 21.34
CA ASN A 661 -0.19 37.81 20.78
C ASN A 661 -0.59 38.85 21.85
N ASP A 662 0.15 38.87 22.96
CA ASP A 662 -0.03 39.79 24.08
C ASP A 662 1.34 40.33 24.51
N LEU A 663 1.58 41.61 24.21
CA LEU A 663 2.89 42.27 24.42
C LEU A 663 3.09 42.77 25.85
N ASP A 664 2.07 42.64 26.71
CA ASP A 664 2.11 43.05 28.12
C ASP A 664 2.24 41.82 29.07
N LEU A 665 2.52 40.61 28.56
CA LEU A 665 2.68 39.38 29.36
C LEU A 665 3.71 39.58 30.49
N ASN A 666 4.85 40.22 30.21
CA ASN A 666 5.86 40.64 31.20
C ASN A 666 5.32 41.49 32.38
N THR A 667 4.18 42.16 32.21
CA THR A 667 3.64 43.12 33.19
C THR A 667 2.76 42.44 34.24
N TYR A 668 2.21 41.26 33.96
CA TYR A 668 1.43 40.48 34.93
C TYR A 668 1.99 39.07 35.19
N PHE A 669 2.86 38.51 34.35
CA PHE A 669 3.47 37.20 34.57
C PHE A 669 4.84 37.33 35.31
N PRO A 670 4.91 37.04 36.62
CA PRO A 670 6.11 37.26 37.43
C PRO A 670 7.23 36.28 37.08
N SER A 671 8.49 36.66 37.35
CA SER A 671 9.64 35.79 37.11
C SER A 671 9.78 34.68 38.14
N PHE A 672 9.90 33.42 37.68
CA PHE A 672 10.35 32.32 38.53
C PHE A 672 11.86 32.49 38.79
N THR A 673 12.18 33.22 39.86
CA THR A 673 13.57 33.56 40.21
C THR A 673 14.32 32.32 40.67
N GLY A 674 15.50 32.06 40.10
CA GLY A 674 16.31 30.88 40.40
C GLY A 674 15.95 29.64 39.58
N LEU A 675 15.30 29.80 38.42
CA LEU A 675 15.06 28.76 37.43
C LEU A 675 16.00 28.95 36.22
N SER A 676 16.74 27.92 35.83
CA SER A 676 17.65 27.87 34.68
C SER A 676 17.34 26.66 33.79
N GLN A 677 18.08 26.48 32.68
CA GLN A 677 17.89 25.37 31.72
C GLN A 677 16.43 25.21 31.25
N MET A 678 15.68 26.32 31.17
CA MET A 678 14.23 26.33 30.93
C MET A 678 13.93 25.91 29.50
N VAL A 679 13.00 24.98 29.29
CA VAL A 679 12.64 24.46 27.97
C VAL A 679 11.23 24.91 27.64
N LEU A 680 11.04 25.68 26.56
CA LEU A 680 9.71 26.04 26.08
C LEU A 680 9.23 25.03 25.03
N SER A 681 8.06 24.44 25.25
CA SER A 681 7.37 23.54 24.32
C SER A 681 5.94 24.05 24.07
N LYS A 682 5.52 24.15 22.81
CA LYS A 682 4.12 24.45 22.47
C LYS A 682 3.24 23.22 22.78
N VAL A 683 2.04 23.45 23.33
CA VAL A 683 1.05 22.39 23.62
C VAL A 683 -0.19 22.59 22.75
N SER A 684 -0.69 23.82 22.62
CA SER A 684 -1.71 24.21 21.64
C SER A 684 -1.40 25.62 21.11
N ASN A 685 -2.29 26.22 20.31
CA ASN A 685 -2.16 27.65 19.98
C ASN A 685 -2.23 28.56 21.21
N LYS A 686 -2.91 28.13 22.27
CA LYS A 686 -3.15 28.89 23.51
C LYS A 686 -2.39 28.35 24.73
N GLU A 687 -1.98 27.07 24.75
CA GLU A 687 -1.22 26.46 25.87
C GLU A 687 0.25 26.20 25.52
N TYR A 688 1.13 26.52 26.47
CA TYR A 688 2.58 26.30 26.41
C TYR A 688 3.09 25.65 27.71
N LYS A 689 4.11 24.80 27.57
CA LYS A 689 4.81 24.09 28.65
C LYS A 689 6.22 24.67 28.78
N ILE A 690 6.62 24.96 30.01
CA ILE A 690 7.99 25.32 30.40
C ILE A 690 8.53 24.19 31.28
N THR A 691 9.76 23.72 31.09
CA THR A 691 10.45 22.86 32.08
C THR A 691 11.86 23.32 32.35
N GLY A 692 12.20 23.73 33.58
CA GLY A 692 13.54 24.19 33.96
C GLY A 692 14.02 23.57 35.27
N VAL A 693 15.24 23.92 35.70
CA VAL A 693 15.92 23.38 36.88
C VAL A 693 16.19 24.49 37.89
N LEU A 694 16.04 24.20 39.19
CA LEU A 694 16.29 25.16 40.27
C LEU A 694 17.79 25.33 40.54
N GLU A 695 18.28 26.57 40.50
CA GLU A 695 19.69 26.92 40.81
C GLU A 695 20.03 26.88 42.31
N SER A 696 19.05 26.66 43.20
CA SER A 696 19.29 26.56 44.65
C SER A 696 18.24 25.74 45.38
N SER A 697 18.66 25.08 46.46
CA SER A 697 17.83 24.20 47.28
C SER A 697 16.93 24.93 48.30
N ASP A 698 16.52 26.17 48.02
CA ASP A 698 15.54 26.86 48.86
C ASP A 698 14.13 26.30 48.57
N ALA A 699 13.67 25.41 49.47
CA ALA A 699 12.36 24.78 49.41
C ALA A 699 11.17 25.76 49.40
N ASN A 700 11.40 27.06 49.64
CA ASN A 700 10.36 28.09 49.52
C ASN A 700 10.15 28.59 48.08
N LEU A 701 11.00 28.27 47.10
CA LEU A 701 10.97 28.90 45.77
C LEU A 701 9.62 28.79 45.04
N LEU A 702 8.99 27.60 44.99
CA LEU A 702 7.64 27.46 44.42
C LEU A 702 6.59 28.23 45.22
N SER A 703 6.67 28.22 46.56
CA SER A 703 5.77 29.01 47.41
C SER A 703 5.98 30.52 47.24
N ASN A 704 7.20 30.96 46.91
CA ASN A 704 7.54 32.34 46.60
C ASN A 704 7.03 32.74 45.20
N TYR A 705 7.07 31.82 44.23
CA TYR A 705 6.49 32.01 42.90
C TYR A 705 4.96 32.11 42.95
N TYR A 706 4.28 31.24 43.71
CA TYR A 706 2.84 31.37 43.94
C TYR A 706 2.48 32.66 44.71
N GLN A 707 3.26 33.06 45.73
CA GLN A 707 3.11 34.38 46.35
C GLN A 707 3.37 35.54 45.38
N ALA A 708 4.24 35.37 44.37
CA ALA A 708 4.47 36.38 43.34
C ALA A 708 3.31 36.45 42.33
N LEU A 709 2.69 35.31 41.97
CA LEU A 709 1.46 35.25 41.18
C LEU A 709 0.30 35.91 41.93
N GLU A 710 0.09 35.58 43.21
CA GLU A 710 -0.91 36.22 44.08
C GLU A 710 -0.65 37.73 44.24
N ALA A 711 0.62 38.16 44.31
CA ALA A 711 1.00 39.58 44.38
C ALA A 711 0.86 40.31 43.03
N ALA A 712 0.97 39.61 41.90
CA ALA A 712 0.65 40.12 40.56
C ALA A 712 -0.87 40.20 40.33
N GLY A 713 -1.66 39.40 41.05
CA GLY A 713 -3.12 39.46 41.10
C GLY A 713 -3.83 38.17 40.67
N TYR A 714 -3.12 37.06 40.51
CA TYR A 714 -3.72 35.76 40.21
C TYR A 714 -4.55 35.24 41.40
N ALA A 715 -5.61 34.49 41.11
CA ALA A 715 -6.45 33.79 42.09
C ALA A 715 -6.47 32.27 41.80
N ILE A 716 -6.74 31.43 42.80
CA ILE A 716 -6.90 29.98 42.58
C ILE A 716 -8.28 29.70 41.97
N ASP A 717 -8.29 28.97 40.86
CA ASP A 717 -9.50 28.50 40.19
C ASP A 717 -9.81 27.05 40.59
N ALA A 718 -10.95 26.80 41.22
CA ALA A 718 -11.26 25.49 41.79
C ALA A 718 -11.70 24.45 40.75
N GLU A 719 -12.30 24.87 39.65
CA GLU A 719 -12.93 23.99 38.66
C GLU A 719 -11.88 23.58 37.62
N LEU A 720 -11.10 24.54 37.11
CA LEU A 720 -9.87 24.26 36.36
C LEU A 720 -8.84 23.46 37.18
N SER A 721 -8.72 23.70 38.50
CA SER A 721 -7.84 22.89 39.35
C SER A 721 -8.28 21.42 39.42
N THR A 722 -9.59 21.18 39.41
CA THR A 722 -10.14 19.82 39.44
C THR A 722 -9.95 19.15 38.08
N LEU A 723 -10.26 19.85 36.98
CA LEU A 723 -10.09 19.38 35.61
C LEU A 723 -8.63 19.05 35.25
N ARG A 724 -7.68 19.91 35.63
CA ARG A 724 -6.24 19.73 35.34
C ARG A 724 -5.49 18.95 36.43
N GLY A 725 -6.16 18.53 37.51
CA GLY A 725 -5.59 17.74 38.61
C GLY A 725 -4.47 18.42 39.40
N GLN A 726 -4.38 19.76 39.36
CA GLN A 726 -3.29 20.58 39.89
C GLN A 726 -3.85 21.91 40.38
N THR A 727 -3.19 22.62 41.30
CA THR A 727 -3.65 23.96 41.72
C THR A 727 -3.41 24.99 40.61
N VAL A 728 -4.46 25.29 39.85
CA VAL A 728 -4.46 26.30 38.78
C VAL A 728 -4.69 27.69 39.38
N TYR A 729 -3.79 28.60 39.05
CA TYR A 729 -3.90 30.03 39.31
C TYR A 729 -4.32 30.75 38.02
N THR A 730 -5.34 31.60 38.07
CA THR A 730 -5.86 32.35 36.91
C THR A 730 -5.76 33.86 37.10
N TYR A 731 -5.54 34.58 36.00
CA TYR A 731 -5.51 36.05 35.96
C TYR A 731 -6.37 36.57 34.82
N ALA A 732 -7.48 37.24 35.17
CA ALA A 732 -8.39 37.83 34.19
C ALA A 732 -7.89 39.20 33.73
N VAL A 733 -7.62 39.32 32.43
CA VAL A 733 -7.24 40.57 31.75
C VAL A 733 -8.50 41.29 31.24
N SER A 734 -9.52 40.55 30.82
CA SER A 734 -10.84 41.07 30.44
C SER A 734 -11.95 40.08 30.80
N GLU A 735 -13.20 40.42 30.48
CA GLU A 735 -14.37 39.51 30.59
C GLU A 735 -14.27 38.29 29.64
N SER A 736 -13.38 38.32 28.64
CA SER A 736 -13.19 37.29 27.61
C SER A 736 -11.71 36.89 27.40
N LEU A 737 -10.85 37.16 28.39
CA LEU A 737 -9.42 36.85 28.33
C LEU A 737 -8.87 36.65 29.75
N ALA A 738 -8.44 35.43 30.03
CA ALA A 738 -7.69 35.08 31.23
C ALA A 738 -6.48 34.19 30.88
N TYR A 739 -5.48 34.23 31.76
CA TYR A 739 -4.33 33.33 31.70
C TYR A 739 -4.35 32.37 32.88
N GLY A 740 -4.37 31.07 32.58
CA GLY A 740 -4.24 29.98 33.54
C GLY A 740 -2.79 29.52 33.65
N VAL A 741 -2.32 29.34 34.88
CA VAL A 741 -0.94 29.01 35.22
C VAL A 741 -0.94 27.97 36.32
N TYR A 742 -0.14 26.92 36.19
CA TYR A 742 0.20 26.04 37.30
C TYR A 742 1.64 25.53 37.17
N ALA A 743 2.27 25.26 38.31
CA ALA A 743 3.64 24.77 38.39
C ALA A 743 3.74 23.51 39.27
N VAL A 744 4.37 22.47 38.73
CA VAL A 744 4.62 21.19 39.39
C VAL A 744 6.13 21.03 39.56
N MET A 745 6.59 20.77 40.78
CA MET A 745 7.99 20.40 41.03
C MET A 745 8.15 18.90 41.15
N ASP A 746 9.23 18.38 40.57
CA ASP A 746 9.71 17.02 40.78
C ASP A 746 11.23 17.06 41.00
N GLY A 747 11.66 16.81 42.24
CA GLY A 747 13.03 17.11 42.68
C GLY A 747 13.40 18.59 42.45
N ASN A 748 14.53 18.81 41.76
CA ASN A 748 15.00 20.14 41.35
C ASN A 748 14.36 20.61 40.01
N SER A 749 13.53 19.80 39.36
CA SER A 749 12.86 20.14 38.09
C SER A 749 11.53 20.84 38.35
N VAL A 750 11.21 21.87 37.57
CA VAL A 750 9.94 22.61 37.62
C VAL A 750 9.28 22.57 36.25
N THR A 751 8.10 21.96 36.17
CA THR A 751 7.21 22.04 34.99
C THR A 751 6.15 23.11 35.23
N ILE A 752 6.11 24.15 34.39
CA ILE A 752 5.07 25.19 34.42
C ILE A 752 4.19 25.04 33.17
N ARG A 753 2.87 25.16 33.32
CA ARG A 753 1.95 25.41 32.21
C ARG A 753 1.49 26.85 32.23
N VAL A 754 1.34 27.42 31.04
CA VAL A 754 0.74 28.74 30.79
C VAL A 754 -0.27 28.56 29.66
N PHE A 755 -1.53 28.88 29.90
CA PHE A 755 -2.58 28.81 28.87
C PHE A 755 -3.47 30.05 28.85
N GLN A 756 -3.89 30.47 27.65
CA GLN A 756 -4.85 31.55 27.42
C GLN A 756 -6.26 30.95 27.25
N PHE A 757 -7.26 31.47 27.96
CA PHE A 757 -8.64 30.98 27.89
C PHE A 757 -9.66 32.10 28.08
N ASP A 758 -10.93 31.84 27.77
CA ASP A 758 -12.04 32.75 28.07
C ASP A 758 -12.64 32.35 29.45
N PRO A 759 -12.60 33.23 30.47
CA PRO A 759 -13.08 32.91 31.81
C PRO A 759 -14.62 32.90 31.94
N SER A 760 -15.36 33.05 30.82
CA SER A 760 -16.82 32.92 30.79
C SER A 760 -17.31 31.53 30.36
N VAL A 761 -16.42 30.58 30.04
CA VAL A 761 -16.80 29.23 29.59
C VAL A 761 -15.94 28.14 30.24
N GLU A 762 -16.59 27.11 30.78
CA GLU A 762 -15.92 25.94 31.39
C GLU A 762 -15.34 25.01 30.29
N PRO A 763 -14.05 24.61 30.37
CA PRO A 763 -13.47 23.69 29.40
C PRO A 763 -13.86 22.23 29.67
N GLY A 764 -14.20 21.49 28.61
CA GLY A 764 -14.43 20.06 28.66
C GLY A 764 -13.19 19.23 28.28
N ALA A 765 -13.21 17.94 28.60
CA ALA A 765 -12.33 16.95 28.01
C ALA A 765 -13.12 16.12 26.98
N LEU A 766 -12.50 15.78 25.85
CA LEU A 766 -13.09 14.87 24.86
C LEU A 766 -12.84 13.43 25.27
N GLU A 767 -13.82 12.57 25.00
CA GLU A 767 -13.67 11.11 25.03
C GLU A 767 -13.88 10.57 23.61
N THR A 768 -13.18 9.50 23.23
CA THR A 768 -13.47 8.78 21.98
C THR A 768 -14.69 7.90 22.20
N LEU A 769 -15.68 7.99 21.31
CA LEU A 769 -16.84 7.12 21.36
C LEU A 769 -16.45 5.71 20.88
N ASP A 770 -16.53 4.72 21.76
CA ASP A 770 -16.44 3.31 21.40
C ASP A 770 -17.56 2.93 20.40
N PHE A 771 -17.35 1.85 19.64
CA PHE A 771 -18.30 1.38 18.63
C PHE A 771 -19.73 1.22 19.19
N GLN A 772 -20.65 1.97 18.59
CA GLN A 772 -22.09 1.88 18.88
C GLN A 772 -22.72 0.74 18.07
N GLN A 773 -23.90 0.27 18.51
CA GLN A 773 -24.67 -0.74 17.79
C GLN A 773 -24.84 -0.37 16.30
N SER A 774 -24.37 -1.24 15.41
CA SER A 774 -24.49 -1.02 13.96
C SER A 774 -25.93 -1.22 13.46
N VAL A 775 -26.22 -0.80 12.24
CA VAL A 775 -27.55 -0.97 11.63
C VAL A 775 -27.90 -2.45 11.40
N ASN A 776 -26.96 -3.29 10.97
CA ASN A 776 -27.19 -4.74 10.89
C ASN A 776 -27.41 -5.35 12.30
N GLU A 777 -26.68 -4.88 13.32
CA GLU A 777 -26.88 -5.34 14.70
C GLU A 777 -28.23 -4.89 15.28
N TYR A 778 -28.71 -3.70 14.91
CA TYR A 778 -30.06 -3.24 15.22
C TYR A 778 -31.09 -4.14 14.56
N GLU A 779 -31.00 -4.36 13.25
CA GLU A 779 -31.94 -5.21 12.53
C GLU A 779 -31.98 -6.63 13.10
N LYS A 780 -30.81 -7.25 13.30
CA LYS A 780 -30.69 -8.60 13.84
C LYS A 780 -31.21 -8.72 15.28
N GLN A 781 -31.01 -7.70 16.11
CA GLN A 781 -31.58 -7.65 17.46
C GLN A 781 -33.11 -7.45 17.43
N LYS A 782 -33.61 -6.64 16.50
CA LYS A 782 -35.01 -6.16 16.45
C LYS A 782 -35.95 -7.12 15.74
N PHE A 783 -35.48 -7.73 14.66
CA PHE A 783 -36.26 -8.57 13.73
C PHE A 783 -35.77 -10.02 13.70
N GLY A 784 -34.55 -10.30 14.17
CA GLY A 784 -33.94 -11.62 14.18
C GLY A 784 -33.17 -11.99 12.91
N ILE A 785 -33.08 -11.05 11.96
CA ILE A 785 -32.45 -11.19 10.63
C ILE A 785 -31.73 -9.89 10.26
N SER A 786 -30.78 -9.93 9.34
CA SER A 786 -30.06 -8.77 8.78
C SER A 786 -29.72 -8.98 7.30
N GLY A 787 -29.54 -7.88 6.55
CA GLY A 787 -28.89 -7.93 5.23
C GLY A 787 -27.38 -8.19 5.30
N LEU A 788 -26.64 -7.80 4.24
CA LEU A 788 -25.19 -7.93 4.15
C LEU A 788 -24.49 -7.29 5.37
N PRO A 789 -23.63 -8.01 6.10
CA PRO A 789 -22.99 -7.45 7.29
C PRO A 789 -21.94 -6.39 6.92
N SER A 790 -22.08 -5.19 7.49
CA SER A 790 -21.19 -4.05 7.26
C SER A 790 -19.77 -4.17 7.81
N VAL A 791 -19.43 -5.21 8.58
CA VAL A 791 -18.06 -5.41 9.13
C VAL A 791 -17.67 -6.89 9.05
N GLY A 792 -16.50 -7.17 8.47
CA GLY A 792 -15.91 -8.49 8.37
C GLY A 792 -15.22 -8.79 7.03
N THR A 793 -15.27 -10.04 6.61
CA THR A 793 -14.77 -10.50 5.31
C THR A 793 -15.71 -11.56 4.77
N PHE A 794 -16.34 -11.26 3.63
CA PHE A 794 -17.46 -12.04 3.11
C PHE A 794 -17.40 -12.19 1.60
N ASP A 795 -17.95 -13.30 1.12
CA ASP A 795 -18.14 -13.57 -0.29
C ASP A 795 -19.58 -13.20 -0.68
N VAL A 796 -19.77 -12.51 -1.80
CA VAL A 796 -21.07 -12.02 -2.29
C VAL A 796 -21.35 -12.58 -3.68
N LEU A 797 -22.51 -13.19 -3.88
CA LEU A 797 -22.86 -13.81 -5.16
C LEU A 797 -23.28 -12.77 -6.20
N VAL A 798 -22.65 -12.79 -7.37
CA VAL A 798 -23.05 -12.00 -8.56
C VAL A 798 -23.55 -12.95 -9.65
N VAL A 799 -24.79 -12.78 -10.09
CA VAL A 799 -25.46 -13.58 -11.12
C VAL A 799 -25.68 -12.74 -12.39
N PRO A 800 -24.96 -13.01 -13.49
CA PRO A 800 -25.25 -12.37 -14.78
C PRO A 800 -26.52 -12.97 -15.40
N VAL A 801 -27.52 -12.13 -15.66
CA VAL A 801 -28.82 -12.51 -16.24
C VAL A 801 -28.91 -11.99 -17.68
N GLU A 802 -28.71 -12.90 -18.63
CA GLU A 802 -28.79 -12.60 -20.06
C GLU A 802 -30.24 -12.68 -20.54
N ILE A 803 -30.84 -11.53 -20.82
CA ILE A 803 -32.21 -11.44 -21.34
C ILE A 803 -32.23 -11.92 -22.79
N SER A 804 -33.06 -12.93 -23.10
CA SER A 804 -33.12 -13.53 -24.44
C SER A 804 -33.33 -12.49 -25.55
N GLY A 805 -32.39 -12.44 -26.50
CA GLY A 805 -32.37 -11.48 -27.61
C GLY A 805 -31.56 -10.21 -27.34
N SER A 806 -31.04 -10.03 -26.12
CA SER A 806 -30.13 -8.96 -25.69
C SER A 806 -28.92 -9.57 -25.00
N PRO A 807 -27.94 -10.13 -25.74
CA PRO A 807 -26.79 -10.80 -25.15
C PRO A 807 -25.81 -9.81 -24.50
N PHE A 808 -25.05 -10.29 -23.51
CA PHE A 808 -23.84 -9.60 -23.05
C PHE A 808 -22.78 -9.53 -24.17
N ASP A 809 -21.83 -8.60 -24.06
CA ASP A 809 -20.70 -8.51 -24.99
C ASP A 809 -19.59 -9.54 -24.71
N LEU A 810 -18.66 -9.65 -25.66
CA LEU A 810 -17.51 -10.55 -25.52
C LEU A 810 -16.55 -9.99 -24.48
N GLY A 811 -16.37 -10.74 -23.39
CA GLY A 811 -15.51 -10.35 -22.26
C GLY A 811 -16.27 -9.89 -21.01
N TYR A 812 -17.59 -10.07 -20.95
CA TYR A 812 -18.42 -9.63 -19.82
C TYR A 812 -17.97 -10.18 -18.46
N GLU A 813 -17.48 -11.42 -18.39
CA GLU A 813 -16.93 -12.02 -17.17
C GLU A 813 -15.73 -11.23 -16.64
N GLN A 814 -14.81 -10.82 -17.52
CA GLN A 814 -13.63 -10.02 -17.13
C GLN A 814 -14.00 -8.58 -16.79
N LYS A 815 -15.03 -8.00 -17.45
CA LYS A 815 -15.57 -6.67 -17.10
C LYS A 815 -16.23 -6.69 -15.71
N LEU A 816 -17.05 -7.70 -15.41
CA LEU A 816 -17.71 -7.88 -14.11
C LEU A 816 -16.69 -8.13 -12.99
N ASP A 817 -15.73 -9.03 -13.21
CA ASP A 817 -14.65 -9.27 -12.23
C ASP A 817 -13.82 -7.98 -11.99
N ALA A 818 -13.47 -7.24 -13.05
CA ALA A 818 -12.72 -5.99 -12.92
C ALA A 818 -13.48 -4.89 -12.15
N VAL A 819 -14.82 -4.79 -12.30
CA VAL A 819 -15.62 -3.75 -11.63
C VAL A 819 -16.03 -4.14 -10.20
N PHE A 820 -16.19 -5.43 -9.89
CA PHE A 820 -16.54 -5.92 -8.55
C PHE A 820 -15.30 -6.25 -7.69
N ASN A 821 -14.35 -7.04 -8.21
CA ASN A 821 -13.16 -7.54 -7.49
C ASN A 821 -11.85 -6.78 -7.81
N GLY A 822 -11.83 -5.99 -8.89
CA GLY A 822 -10.60 -5.39 -9.40
C GLY A 822 -9.98 -4.31 -8.51
N THR A 823 -9.01 -3.59 -9.06
CA THR A 823 -8.29 -2.50 -8.37
C THR A 823 -8.62 -1.14 -8.98
N ALA A 824 -8.23 -0.07 -8.29
CA ALA A 824 -8.22 1.29 -8.84
C ALA A 824 -7.52 1.40 -10.21
N GLN A 825 -6.55 0.53 -10.52
CA GLN A 825 -5.87 0.50 -11.81
C GLN A 825 -6.68 -0.22 -12.91
N SER A 826 -7.53 -1.21 -12.58
CA SER A 826 -8.35 -1.92 -13.56
C SER A 826 -9.68 -1.23 -13.86
N THR A 827 -10.20 -0.40 -12.95
CA THR A 827 -11.42 0.41 -13.19
C THR A 827 -11.13 1.88 -13.51
N GLY A 828 -9.95 2.40 -13.16
CA GLY A 828 -9.61 3.82 -13.31
C GLY A 828 -10.15 4.72 -12.19
N TRP A 829 -10.80 4.15 -11.16
CA TRP A 829 -11.09 4.84 -9.90
C TRP A 829 -11.05 3.86 -8.71
N GLN A 830 -12.08 3.02 -8.55
CA GLN A 830 -12.17 1.91 -7.59
C GLN A 830 -13.05 0.79 -8.17
N SER A 831 -12.94 -0.44 -7.66
CA SER A 831 -13.96 -1.48 -7.79
C SER A 831 -14.94 -1.42 -6.62
N VAL A 832 -16.01 -2.19 -6.63
CA VAL A 832 -16.92 -2.31 -5.46
C VAL A 832 -16.13 -2.81 -4.23
N SER A 833 -15.29 -3.85 -4.40
CA SER A 833 -14.44 -4.39 -3.34
C SER A 833 -13.41 -3.38 -2.82
N SER A 834 -12.66 -2.71 -3.72
CA SER A 834 -11.60 -1.78 -3.31
C SER A 834 -12.15 -0.47 -2.73
N TYR A 835 -13.34 -0.04 -3.20
CA TYR A 835 -14.10 1.04 -2.58
C TYR A 835 -14.46 0.72 -1.13
N TYR A 836 -15.11 -0.42 -0.88
CA TYR A 836 -15.57 -0.76 0.47
C TYR A 836 -14.41 -1.08 1.41
N THR A 837 -13.33 -1.68 0.92
CA THR A 837 -12.09 -1.87 1.66
C THR A 837 -11.50 -0.52 2.11
N LEU A 838 -11.46 0.48 1.23
CA LEU A 838 -10.92 1.80 1.55
C LEU A 838 -11.86 2.64 2.44
N SER A 839 -13.15 2.71 2.09
CA SER A 839 -14.18 3.48 2.80
C SER A 839 -14.35 3.00 4.25
N SER A 840 -14.24 1.69 4.48
CA SER A 840 -14.37 1.06 5.80
C SER A 840 -13.08 0.99 6.63
N PHE A 841 -11.95 1.54 6.14
CA PHE A 841 -10.66 1.42 6.82
C PHE A 841 -10.19 -0.04 6.98
N GLY A 842 -10.47 -0.88 5.98
CA GLY A 842 -10.20 -2.32 5.99
C GLY A 842 -11.10 -3.14 6.92
N ARG A 843 -12.14 -2.54 7.52
CA ARG A 843 -13.08 -3.22 8.44
C ARG A 843 -14.10 -4.09 7.70
N LEU A 844 -14.37 -3.78 6.44
CA LEU A 844 -15.17 -4.57 5.52
C LEU A 844 -14.34 -4.90 4.27
N ASN A 845 -14.18 -6.17 3.97
CA ASN A 845 -13.51 -6.65 2.76
C ASN A 845 -14.47 -7.61 2.06
N LEU A 846 -14.77 -7.35 0.77
CA LEU A 846 -15.74 -8.13 0.01
C LEU A 846 -15.06 -8.80 -1.18
N SER A 847 -15.35 -10.07 -1.38
CA SER A 847 -15.03 -10.80 -2.61
C SER A 847 -16.33 -11.14 -3.32
N PHE A 848 -16.36 -11.08 -4.65
CA PHE A 848 -17.58 -11.28 -5.44
C PHE A 848 -17.44 -12.53 -6.31
N ASP A 849 -18.24 -13.55 -6.05
CA ASP A 849 -18.30 -14.76 -6.89
C ASP A 849 -19.12 -14.45 -8.14
N ILE A 850 -18.46 -14.25 -9.28
CA ILE A 850 -19.12 -14.11 -10.58
C ILE A 850 -19.60 -15.49 -11.06
N ALA A 851 -20.91 -15.74 -10.97
CA ALA A 851 -21.52 -16.99 -11.41
C ALA A 851 -21.57 -17.12 -12.94
N PRO A 852 -21.69 -18.35 -13.49
CA PRO A 852 -21.98 -18.56 -14.90
C PRO A 852 -23.28 -17.86 -15.29
N LYS A 853 -23.31 -17.14 -16.42
CA LYS A 853 -24.52 -16.43 -16.84
C LYS A 853 -25.71 -17.38 -17.02
N PHE A 854 -26.89 -16.92 -16.60
CA PHE A 854 -28.15 -17.55 -16.93
C PHE A 854 -28.81 -16.83 -18.11
N VAL A 855 -29.25 -17.57 -19.13
CA VAL A 855 -29.99 -17.02 -20.27
C VAL A 855 -31.49 -17.26 -20.06
N THR A 856 -32.29 -16.19 -20.07
CA THR A 856 -33.73 -16.28 -19.80
C THR A 856 -34.51 -17.02 -20.90
N SER A 857 -35.65 -17.60 -20.55
CA SER A 857 -36.55 -18.25 -21.52
C SER A 857 -37.33 -17.24 -22.37
N ASN A 858 -37.46 -16.01 -21.89
CA ASN A 858 -38.32 -14.97 -22.46
C ASN A 858 -37.53 -13.70 -22.79
N THR A 859 -38.01 -12.89 -23.74
CA THR A 859 -37.32 -11.69 -24.24
C THR A 859 -37.63 -10.43 -23.42
N ARG A 860 -36.88 -9.33 -23.62
CA ARG A 860 -37.09 -8.01 -22.98
C ARG A 860 -38.58 -7.65 -22.85
N SER A 861 -39.32 -7.68 -23.95
CA SER A 861 -40.74 -7.30 -23.95
C SER A 861 -41.71 -8.29 -23.31
N TYR A 862 -41.28 -9.46 -22.85
CA TYR A 862 -42.10 -10.27 -21.94
C TYR A 862 -42.10 -9.64 -20.53
N TYR A 863 -40.93 -9.33 -19.98
CA TYR A 863 -40.79 -8.74 -18.65
C TYR A 863 -41.37 -7.32 -18.58
N GLU A 864 -41.20 -6.51 -19.63
CA GLU A 864 -41.87 -5.19 -19.75
C GLU A 864 -43.41 -5.28 -19.65
N ASN A 865 -44.03 -6.39 -20.12
CA ASN A 865 -45.48 -6.58 -20.02
C ASN A 865 -45.94 -7.03 -18.61
N LEU A 866 -45.01 -7.25 -17.68
CA LEU A 866 -45.27 -7.60 -16.28
C LEU A 866 -45.09 -6.39 -15.34
N GLY A 867 -44.48 -5.29 -15.83
CA GLY A 867 -44.23 -4.07 -15.05
C GLY A 867 -43.20 -4.30 -13.94
N GLN A 868 -43.37 -3.61 -12.81
CA GLN A 868 -42.52 -3.66 -11.59
C GLN A 868 -42.28 -5.05 -10.95
N GLY A 869 -42.80 -6.15 -11.52
CA GLY A 869 -42.46 -7.52 -11.11
C GLY A 869 -41.71 -8.31 -12.19
N GLY A 870 -41.30 -7.67 -13.29
CA GLY A 870 -40.63 -8.32 -14.42
C GLY A 870 -39.23 -8.85 -14.05
N ASP A 871 -38.50 -8.12 -13.21
CA ASP A 871 -37.23 -8.54 -12.59
C ASP A 871 -37.41 -9.84 -11.79
N GLN A 872 -38.43 -9.90 -10.92
CA GLN A 872 -38.67 -11.04 -10.03
C GLN A 872 -38.93 -12.32 -10.81
N HIS A 873 -39.63 -12.22 -11.95
CA HIS A 873 -39.79 -13.35 -12.85
C HIS A 873 -38.48 -13.78 -13.53
N ALA A 874 -37.62 -12.85 -13.94
CA ALA A 874 -36.29 -13.17 -14.48
C ALA A 874 -35.35 -13.77 -13.41
N ILE A 875 -35.37 -13.24 -12.19
CA ILE A 875 -34.64 -13.73 -11.01
C ILE A 875 -35.10 -15.13 -10.63
N VAL A 876 -36.41 -15.40 -10.61
CA VAL A 876 -36.96 -16.75 -10.35
C VAL A 876 -36.56 -17.73 -11.46
N GLU A 877 -36.53 -17.33 -12.73
CA GLU A 877 -35.95 -18.18 -13.80
C GLU A 877 -34.46 -18.48 -13.53
N ALA A 878 -33.66 -17.45 -13.20
CA ALA A 878 -32.22 -17.59 -12.97
C ALA A 878 -31.88 -18.48 -11.76
N LEU A 879 -32.51 -18.25 -10.61
CA LEU A 879 -32.30 -19.05 -9.40
C LEU A 879 -32.67 -20.52 -9.63
N ASN A 880 -33.83 -20.82 -10.26
CA ASN A 880 -34.20 -22.20 -10.59
C ASN A 880 -33.25 -22.86 -11.62
N GLY A 881 -32.62 -22.06 -12.51
CA GLY A 881 -31.64 -22.56 -13.48
C GLY A 881 -30.26 -22.84 -12.90
N LEU A 882 -29.88 -22.11 -11.84
CA LEU A 882 -28.56 -22.16 -11.21
C LEU A 882 -28.51 -22.96 -9.89
N ASP A 883 -29.65 -23.29 -9.28
CA ASP A 883 -29.81 -24.13 -8.06
C ASP A 883 -28.91 -25.37 -8.03
N SER A 884 -28.77 -26.08 -9.15
CA SER A 884 -27.92 -27.28 -9.23
C SER A 884 -26.40 -27.02 -9.42
N GLN A 885 -25.98 -25.75 -9.47
CA GLN A 885 -24.62 -25.31 -9.82
C GLN A 885 -23.97 -24.42 -8.74
N ILE A 886 -24.76 -23.81 -7.85
CA ILE A 886 -24.33 -22.84 -6.84
C ILE A 886 -24.72 -23.39 -5.45
N ASP A 887 -23.78 -23.40 -4.50
CA ASP A 887 -24.08 -23.65 -3.09
C ASP A 887 -24.50 -22.33 -2.43
N TYR A 888 -25.81 -22.12 -2.32
CA TYR A 888 -26.36 -20.90 -1.73
C TYR A 888 -26.15 -20.82 -0.22
N SER A 889 -25.78 -21.94 0.44
CA SER A 889 -25.51 -21.94 1.88
C SER A 889 -24.20 -21.21 2.25
N LYS A 890 -23.33 -20.96 1.26
CA LYS A 890 -22.13 -20.12 1.38
C LYS A 890 -22.45 -18.68 1.79
N TYR A 891 -23.55 -18.12 1.26
CA TYR A 891 -23.89 -16.69 1.36
C TYR A 891 -24.83 -16.35 2.52
N ASP A 892 -24.84 -17.16 3.58
CA ASP A 892 -25.38 -16.83 4.91
C ASP A 892 -24.20 -16.76 5.88
N SER A 893 -23.41 -15.70 5.72
CA SER A 893 -22.22 -15.42 6.53
C SER A 893 -22.63 -15.05 7.95
N ASN A 894 -23.73 -14.30 8.08
CA ASN A 894 -24.22 -13.80 9.36
C ASN A 894 -24.84 -14.91 10.24
N ASN A 895 -25.22 -16.05 9.65
CA ASN A 895 -25.79 -17.25 10.29
C ASN A 895 -27.14 -16.99 11.00
N ASP A 896 -28.02 -16.19 10.40
CA ASP A 896 -29.43 -16.07 10.82
C ASP A 896 -30.37 -17.05 10.09
N GLY A 897 -29.89 -17.71 9.02
CA GLY A 897 -30.64 -18.65 8.18
C GLY A 897 -31.17 -18.06 6.87
N TYR A 898 -30.82 -16.81 6.55
CA TYR A 898 -31.17 -16.11 5.32
C TYR A 898 -29.92 -15.91 4.47
N ILE A 899 -30.08 -15.83 3.16
CA ILE A 899 -29.00 -15.42 2.26
C ILE A 899 -28.80 -13.91 2.47
N ASP A 900 -27.59 -13.50 2.88
CA ASP A 900 -27.21 -12.13 3.21
C ASP A 900 -27.61 -11.17 2.07
N SER A 901 -27.28 -11.55 0.82
CA SER A 901 -27.59 -10.83 -0.43
C SER A 901 -27.32 -11.68 -1.67
N VAL A 902 -27.99 -11.38 -2.79
CA VAL A 902 -27.55 -11.78 -4.15
C VAL A 902 -27.63 -10.58 -5.09
N VAL A 903 -26.59 -10.38 -5.91
CA VAL A 903 -26.52 -9.33 -6.93
C VAL A 903 -26.89 -9.92 -8.29
N PHE A 904 -27.87 -9.34 -8.98
CA PHE A 904 -28.28 -9.74 -10.33
C PHE A 904 -27.97 -8.62 -11.33
N ILE A 905 -27.08 -8.90 -12.28
CA ILE A 905 -26.69 -7.94 -13.32
C ILE A 905 -27.35 -8.33 -14.63
N TYR A 906 -28.21 -7.48 -15.20
CA TYR A 906 -28.97 -7.79 -16.42
C TYR A 906 -28.36 -7.18 -17.68
N SER A 907 -28.39 -7.94 -18.79
CA SER A 907 -27.75 -7.60 -20.08
C SER A 907 -28.48 -6.55 -20.95
N VAL A 908 -29.39 -5.78 -20.37
CA VAL A 908 -30.25 -4.80 -21.07
C VAL A 908 -29.93 -3.41 -20.57
N ASP A 909 -29.75 -2.45 -21.48
CA ASP A 909 -29.58 -1.02 -21.15
C ASP A 909 -30.69 -0.52 -20.22
N TYR A 910 -30.34 0.22 -19.17
CA TYR A 910 -31.32 0.77 -18.23
C TYR A 910 -32.24 1.82 -18.88
N ASP A 911 -33.47 1.94 -18.37
CA ASP A 911 -34.54 2.78 -18.92
C ASP A 911 -35.48 3.27 -17.80
N TYR A 912 -35.29 4.53 -17.38
CA TYR A 912 -36.04 5.18 -16.29
C TYR A 912 -37.56 5.22 -16.51
N ASP A 913 -38.02 5.22 -17.77
CA ASP A 913 -39.45 5.33 -18.11
C ASP A 913 -40.13 3.95 -18.23
N GLN A 914 -39.39 2.83 -18.12
CA GLN A 914 -39.84 1.49 -18.50
C GLN A 914 -39.40 0.38 -17.53
N ASP A 915 -40.33 -0.09 -16.69
CA ASP A 915 -40.14 -1.28 -15.85
C ASP A 915 -39.69 -2.51 -16.68
N PRO A 916 -38.85 -3.41 -16.13
CA PRO A 916 -38.18 -3.36 -14.83
C PRO A 916 -36.72 -2.83 -14.91
N TRP A 917 -36.38 -2.01 -15.90
CA TRP A 917 -34.99 -1.75 -16.30
C TRP A 917 -34.31 -0.59 -15.54
N TRP A 918 -34.47 -0.52 -14.22
CA TRP A 918 -33.73 0.41 -13.36
C TRP A 918 -32.84 -0.33 -12.34
N ALA A 919 -31.92 0.38 -11.67
CA ALA A 919 -31.17 -0.14 -10.53
C ALA A 919 -32.00 0.00 -9.23
N TRP A 920 -32.07 -1.06 -8.42
CA TRP A 920 -32.73 -1.04 -7.12
C TRP A 920 -32.43 -2.32 -6.30
N VAL A 921 -32.68 -2.24 -5.00
CA VAL A 921 -32.60 -3.37 -4.06
C VAL A 921 -33.97 -3.66 -3.43
N TYR A 922 -34.32 -4.93 -3.24
CA TYR A 922 -35.64 -5.33 -2.73
C TYR A 922 -35.65 -6.57 -1.81
N SER A 923 -36.77 -6.74 -1.10
CA SER A 923 -37.08 -7.94 -0.31
C SER A 923 -38.06 -8.86 -1.06
N ALA A 924 -37.60 -10.06 -1.38
CA ALA A 924 -38.31 -11.09 -2.14
C ALA A 924 -39.69 -11.45 -1.56
N LYS A 925 -39.85 -11.36 -0.23
CA LYS A 925 -41.13 -11.61 0.50
C LYS A 925 -42.33 -10.83 -0.02
N TYR A 926 -42.12 -9.70 -0.71
CA TYR A 926 -43.20 -8.81 -1.14
C TYR A 926 -43.69 -9.03 -2.57
N GLY A 927 -43.17 -10.04 -3.28
CA GLY A 927 -43.64 -10.38 -4.63
C GLY A 927 -43.38 -11.83 -5.06
N GLU A 928 -43.20 -12.03 -6.36
CA GLU A 928 -43.14 -13.37 -6.98
C GLU A 928 -41.83 -14.11 -6.66
N ALA A 929 -40.80 -13.40 -6.22
CA ALA A 929 -39.53 -13.97 -5.75
C ALA A 929 -39.66 -14.83 -4.48
N ASP A 930 -40.63 -14.56 -3.60
CA ASP A 930 -40.99 -15.41 -2.43
C ASP A 930 -41.29 -16.87 -2.83
N SER A 931 -41.72 -17.09 -4.09
CA SER A 931 -42.07 -18.43 -4.59
C SER A 931 -40.89 -19.42 -4.69
N ILE A 932 -39.64 -18.94 -4.63
CA ILE A 932 -38.45 -19.81 -4.61
C ILE A 932 -38.32 -20.61 -3.30
N GLY A 933 -38.80 -20.07 -2.19
CA GLY A 933 -38.73 -20.70 -0.87
C GLY A 933 -37.32 -20.77 -0.28
N GLN A 934 -36.68 -21.94 -0.34
CA GLN A 934 -35.36 -22.18 0.27
C GLN A 934 -34.36 -22.77 -0.72
N LEU A 935 -33.18 -22.14 -0.81
CA LEU A 935 -32.01 -22.61 -1.57
C LEU A 935 -30.99 -23.14 -0.56
N ASP A 936 -30.53 -24.37 -0.74
CA ASP A 936 -29.66 -25.12 0.21
C ASP A 936 -30.07 -25.06 1.70
N GLY A 937 -31.37 -24.85 1.97
CA GLY A 937 -31.92 -24.72 3.32
C GLY A 937 -31.77 -23.34 3.97
N LYS A 938 -31.25 -22.35 3.24
CA LYS A 938 -31.34 -20.92 3.57
C LYS A 938 -32.60 -20.32 2.94
N ASN A 939 -33.14 -19.24 3.49
CA ASN A 939 -34.21 -18.48 2.83
C ASN A 939 -33.59 -17.45 1.87
N PHE A 940 -34.09 -17.36 0.63
CA PHE A 940 -33.76 -16.24 -0.25
C PHE A 940 -34.66 -15.04 0.11
N GLU A 941 -34.08 -13.84 0.16
CA GLU A 941 -34.71 -12.73 0.86
C GLU A 941 -34.35 -11.35 0.31
N TYR A 942 -33.07 -11.00 0.23
CA TYR A 942 -32.63 -9.68 -0.26
C TYR A 942 -31.86 -9.83 -1.55
N TYR A 943 -32.17 -8.96 -2.52
CA TYR A 943 -31.47 -8.94 -3.79
C TYR A 943 -31.30 -7.53 -4.34
N PHE A 944 -30.20 -7.35 -5.06
CA PHE A 944 -29.89 -6.17 -5.86
C PHE A 944 -30.08 -6.51 -7.34
N TRP A 945 -30.71 -5.62 -8.10
CA TRP A 945 -30.96 -5.75 -9.55
C TRP A 945 -30.42 -4.50 -10.25
N ALA A 946 -29.48 -4.65 -11.19
CA ALA A 946 -28.91 -3.52 -11.95
C ALA A 946 -28.50 -3.89 -13.38
N SER A 947 -28.50 -2.88 -14.25
CA SER A 947 -28.03 -3.05 -15.63
C SER A 947 -26.52 -3.25 -15.69
N TYR A 948 -26.11 -4.05 -16.66
CA TYR A 948 -24.73 -4.14 -17.10
C TYR A 948 -24.19 -2.81 -17.66
N SER A 949 -25.03 -1.96 -18.26
CA SER A 949 -24.56 -0.75 -18.96
C SER A 949 -24.01 0.33 -18.02
N PHE A 950 -24.31 0.28 -16.71
CA PHE A 950 -23.75 1.22 -15.73
C PHE A 950 -22.21 1.18 -15.68
N LEU A 951 -21.56 0.07 -16.06
CA LEU A 951 -20.10 0.01 -16.12
C LEU A 951 -19.48 0.93 -17.19
N GLU A 952 -20.26 1.39 -18.16
CA GLU A 952 -19.81 2.28 -19.25
C GLU A 952 -20.15 3.76 -19.01
N ASP A 953 -20.82 4.10 -17.89
CA ASP A 953 -21.22 5.48 -17.58
C ASP A 953 -20.04 6.38 -17.15
N PRO A 954 -19.93 7.61 -17.67
CA PRO A 954 -18.75 8.45 -17.46
C PRO A 954 -18.80 9.31 -16.18
N ILE A 955 -17.89 9.04 -15.23
CA ILE A 955 -17.65 9.93 -14.08
C ILE A 955 -17.16 11.30 -14.56
N GLN A 956 -17.93 12.37 -14.30
CA GLN A 956 -17.61 13.72 -14.77
C GLN A 956 -16.33 14.28 -14.10
N GLY A 957 -15.23 14.25 -14.85
CA GLY A 957 -13.92 14.76 -14.42
C GLY A 957 -12.82 13.70 -14.51
N ASN A 958 -13.18 12.42 -14.41
CA ASN A 958 -12.22 11.32 -14.51
C ASN A 958 -11.97 10.90 -15.96
N SER A 959 -10.95 11.48 -16.59
CA SER A 959 -10.50 11.06 -17.93
C SER A 959 -9.65 9.78 -17.94
N GLY A 960 -9.48 9.11 -16.79
CA GLY A 960 -8.75 7.84 -16.63
C GLY A 960 -9.64 6.65 -16.31
N LEU A 961 -10.97 6.84 -16.26
CA LEU A 961 -11.95 5.79 -16.02
C LEU A 961 -11.91 4.71 -17.11
N ILE A 962 -12.03 3.46 -16.70
CA ILE A 962 -12.09 2.26 -17.54
C ILE A 962 -13.45 1.58 -17.39
N TYR A 963 -13.88 1.36 -16.14
CA TYR A 963 -15.19 0.80 -15.78
C TYR A 963 -15.75 1.56 -14.58
N ASN A 964 -17.05 1.88 -14.59
CA ASN A 964 -17.69 2.60 -13.49
C ASN A 964 -18.32 1.63 -12.48
N ALA A 965 -18.06 1.87 -11.19
CA ALA A 965 -18.60 1.10 -10.07
C ALA A 965 -19.66 1.87 -9.24
N GLU A 966 -19.87 3.16 -9.50
CA GLU A 966 -20.70 4.09 -8.70
C GLU A 966 -22.07 3.52 -8.29
N THR A 967 -22.89 3.11 -9.26
CA THR A 967 -24.23 2.56 -9.00
C THR A 967 -24.16 1.24 -8.22
N TYR A 968 -23.23 0.34 -8.57
CA TYR A 968 -23.06 -0.93 -7.85
C TYR A 968 -22.59 -0.73 -6.39
N ILE A 969 -21.83 0.34 -6.11
CA ILE A 969 -21.44 0.73 -4.77
C ILE A 969 -22.64 1.28 -3.99
N HIS A 970 -23.37 2.25 -4.55
CA HIS A 970 -24.53 2.87 -3.92
C HIS A 970 -25.55 1.83 -3.43
N GLU A 971 -25.95 0.94 -4.33
CA GLU A 971 -26.97 -0.07 -4.10
C GLU A 971 -26.54 -1.12 -3.06
N LEU A 972 -25.25 -1.45 -2.99
CA LEU A 972 -24.71 -2.31 -1.92
C LEU A 972 -24.81 -1.64 -0.54
N GLY A 973 -24.90 -0.30 -0.48
CA GLY A 973 -25.21 0.45 0.73
C GLY A 973 -26.60 0.11 1.30
N HIS A 974 -27.60 -0.10 0.44
CA HIS A 974 -28.93 -0.54 0.86
C HIS A 974 -28.93 -1.99 1.35
N LEU A 975 -28.15 -2.88 0.72
CA LEU A 975 -27.97 -4.26 1.19
C LEU A 975 -27.38 -4.33 2.62
N MET A 976 -26.65 -3.30 3.05
CA MET A 976 -26.16 -3.15 4.42
C MET A 976 -27.08 -2.35 5.36
N GLY A 977 -28.30 -1.98 4.92
CA GLY A 977 -29.30 -1.31 5.74
C GLY A 977 -29.27 0.23 5.71
N MET A 978 -28.67 0.85 4.69
CA MET A 978 -28.73 2.31 4.51
C MET A 978 -29.92 2.76 3.62
N VAL A 979 -30.41 3.98 3.86
CA VAL A 979 -31.47 4.63 3.08
C VAL A 979 -30.90 5.71 2.17
N ASP A 980 -31.65 6.07 1.13
CA ASP A 980 -31.33 7.19 0.24
C ASP A 980 -31.24 8.52 1.00
N PHE A 981 -30.28 9.35 0.62
CA PHE A 981 -30.15 10.73 1.09
C PHE A 981 -30.68 11.77 0.09
N TYR A 982 -31.05 11.37 -1.13
CA TYR A 982 -31.75 12.22 -2.09
C TYR A 982 -33.28 12.09 -1.95
N PRO A 983 -34.05 13.14 -2.25
CA PRO A 983 -35.52 13.07 -2.32
C PRO A 983 -35.95 12.36 -3.62
N TYR A 984 -36.92 11.46 -3.51
CA TYR A 984 -37.46 10.68 -4.63
C TYR A 984 -38.85 11.17 -5.08
N GLU A 985 -39.57 11.93 -4.25
CA GLU A 985 -40.71 12.75 -4.67
C GLU A 985 -40.34 14.25 -4.66
N GLY A 986 -40.94 15.02 -5.58
CA GLY A 986 -40.85 16.48 -5.54
C GLY A 986 -40.30 17.15 -6.80
N ASN A 987 -39.73 18.34 -6.64
CA ASN A 987 -39.40 19.27 -7.73
C ASN A 987 -38.13 20.10 -7.40
N ASN A 988 -37.22 19.51 -6.62
CA ASN A 988 -35.90 20.05 -6.30
C ASN A 988 -34.84 19.24 -7.07
N ASP A 989 -33.84 19.91 -7.66
CA ASP A 989 -32.81 19.22 -8.44
C ASP A 989 -31.73 18.56 -7.54
N TYR A 990 -31.64 18.95 -6.26
CA TYR A 990 -30.67 18.42 -5.28
C TYR A 990 -31.26 18.31 -3.86
N GLY A 991 -30.91 17.21 -3.18
CA GLY A 991 -31.38 16.86 -1.83
C GLY A 991 -30.77 17.68 -0.69
N PRO A 992 -31.09 17.36 0.58
CA PRO A 992 -30.55 18.04 1.76
C PRO A 992 -29.05 17.79 1.99
N MET A 993 -28.46 16.89 1.20
CA MET A 993 -27.03 16.62 1.10
C MET A 993 -26.34 17.31 -0.10
N GLY A 994 -27.09 18.00 -0.97
CA GLY A 994 -26.54 18.87 -2.03
C GLY A 994 -25.78 18.16 -3.15
N GLY A 995 -25.95 16.84 -3.30
CA GLY A 995 -25.19 15.94 -4.16
C GLY A 995 -23.88 15.41 -3.56
N PHE A 996 -23.67 15.57 -2.24
CA PHE A 996 -22.40 15.30 -1.54
C PHE A 996 -22.51 14.12 -0.55
N ASP A 997 -22.90 12.96 -1.05
CA ASP A 997 -22.70 11.66 -0.40
C ASP A 997 -22.74 10.55 -1.47
N MET A 998 -22.12 9.41 -1.17
CA MET A 998 -22.32 8.19 -1.96
C MET A 998 -23.81 7.77 -1.95
N MET A 999 -24.51 7.98 -0.83
CA MET A 999 -25.95 7.70 -0.72
C MET A 999 -26.88 8.83 -1.21
N ASP A 1000 -26.34 9.95 -1.76
CA ASP A 1000 -27.12 11.09 -2.28
C ASP A 1000 -26.99 11.26 -3.80
N TYR A 1001 -25.80 11.01 -4.36
CA TYR A 1001 -25.58 11.16 -5.82
C TYR A 1001 -24.45 10.27 -6.36
N ASN A 1002 -24.22 9.12 -5.71
CA ASN A 1002 -23.20 8.12 -6.04
C ASN A 1002 -21.76 8.69 -6.08
N VAL A 1003 -21.50 9.74 -5.28
CA VAL A 1003 -20.32 10.61 -5.40
C VAL A 1003 -19.41 10.51 -4.18
N GLY A 1004 -18.12 10.27 -4.42
CA GLY A 1004 -17.09 10.31 -3.38
C GLY A 1004 -17.17 9.20 -2.34
N ASP A 1005 -16.93 9.54 -1.08
CA ASP A 1005 -16.96 8.61 0.05
C ASP A 1005 -18.35 8.60 0.74
N HIS A 1006 -18.67 7.50 1.45
CA HIS A 1006 -19.78 7.44 2.39
C HIS A 1006 -19.62 8.51 3.48
N GLY A 1007 -20.66 9.30 3.72
CA GLY A 1007 -20.62 10.36 4.72
C GLY A 1007 -20.51 9.87 6.17
N PRO A 1008 -20.19 10.77 7.13
CA PRO A 1008 -19.96 10.40 8.52
C PRO A 1008 -21.11 9.64 9.20
N PHE A 1009 -22.36 9.90 8.81
CA PHE A 1009 -23.50 9.16 9.35
C PHE A 1009 -23.48 7.70 8.92
N THR A 1010 -23.31 7.44 7.62
CA THR A 1010 -23.23 6.10 7.03
C THR A 1010 -22.11 5.28 7.65
N LYS A 1011 -20.88 5.83 7.70
CA LYS A 1011 -19.74 5.14 8.31
C LYS A 1011 -19.88 4.93 9.83
N LEU A 1012 -20.64 5.78 10.53
CA LEU A 1012 -20.92 5.59 11.95
C LEU A 1012 -21.88 4.42 12.19
N VAL A 1013 -23.01 4.35 11.48
CA VAL A 1013 -23.99 3.26 11.67
C VAL A 1013 -23.58 1.93 11.02
N PHE A 1014 -22.63 1.94 10.08
CA PHE A 1014 -21.90 0.75 9.64
C PHE A 1014 -20.78 0.30 10.60
N GLY A 1015 -20.51 1.06 11.68
CA GLY A 1015 -19.51 0.68 12.69
C GLY A 1015 -18.06 0.83 12.23
N TRP A 1016 -17.77 1.78 11.33
CA TRP A 1016 -16.42 2.03 10.83
C TRP A 1016 -15.72 3.19 11.55
N LEU A 1017 -16.48 4.19 12.01
CA LEU A 1017 -15.97 5.35 12.74
C LEU A 1017 -15.99 5.19 14.26
N LYS A 1018 -15.06 5.90 14.91
CA LYS A 1018 -14.97 6.15 16.35
C LYS A 1018 -14.85 7.68 16.57
N PRO A 1019 -15.96 8.43 16.52
CA PRO A 1019 -15.90 9.89 16.60
C PRO A 1019 -15.47 10.36 17.99
N LEU A 1020 -14.86 11.54 18.06
CA LEU A 1020 -14.67 12.25 19.32
C LEU A 1020 -16.03 12.76 19.82
N LEU A 1021 -16.30 12.66 21.12
CA LEU A 1021 -17.55 13.11 21.73
C LEU A 1021 -17.37 14.45 22.46
N ALA A 1022 -18.18 15.46 22.09
CA ALA A 1022 -18.27 16.74 22.79
C ALA A 1022 -19.67 16.98 23.34
N THR A 1023 -19.76 17.12 24.68
CA THR A 1023 -20.97 17.56 25.39
C THR A 1023 -20.87 19.06 25.74
N ALA A 1024 -21.63 19.59 26.70
CA ALA A 1024 -21.57 21.01 27.06
C ALA A 1024 -20.18 21.43 27.60
N GLY A 1025 -19.63 22.53 27.08
CA GLY A 1025 -18.28 23.04 27.39
C GLY A 1025 -17.54 23.59 26.18
N THR A 1026 -16.30 24.07 26.37
CA THR A 1026 -15.36 24.44 25.28
C THR A 1026 -14.23 23.44 25.15
N TYR A 1027 -13.87 23.11 23.91
CA TYR A 1027 -12.83 22.16 23.52
C TYR A 1027 -11.95 22.76 22.42
N ASP A 1028 -10.63 22.63 22.53
CA ASP A 1028 -9.75 22.74 21.36
C ASP A 1028 -9.56 21.32 20.80
N VAL A 1029 -9.95 21.11 19.54
CA VAL A 1029 -10.07 19.79 18.88
C VAL A 1029 -9.13 19.77 17.66
N THR A 1030 -8.40 18.68 17.44
CA THR A 1030 -7.79 18.42 16.12
C THR A 1030 -8.61 17.32 15.46
N LEU A 1031 -9.04 17.55 14.21
CA LEU A 1031 -9.68 16.54 13.38
C LEU A 1031 -8.80 16.20 12.19
N ASP A 1032 -8.52 14.91 12.02
CA ASP A 1032 -7.80 14.39 10.85
C ASP A 1032 -8.68 14.40 9.59
N SER A 1033 -8.05 14.38 8.42
CA SER A 1033 -8.76 14.55 7.16
C SER A 1033 -9.54 13.29 6.81
N TYR A 1034 -10.87 13.43 6.78
CA TYR A 1034 -11.82 12.35 6.50
C TYR A 1034 -11.53 11.61 5.19
N ALA A 1035 -10.93 12.29 4.21
CA ALA A 1035 -10.57 11.74 2.90
C ALA A 1035 -9.19 11.04 2.84
N LEU A 1036 -8.43 11.05 3.94
CA LEU A 1036 -7.13 10.40 4.11
C LEU A 1036 -7.04 9.57 5.41
N ASP A 1037 -8.18 9.41 6.09
CA ASP A 1037 -8.35 8.56 7.27
C ASP A 1037 -8.11 7.08 6.90
N THR A 1038 -7.47 6.34 7.81
CA THR A 1038 -7.07 4.93 7.64
C THR A 1038 -7.44 4.04 8.82
N ASP A 1039 -8.13 4.56 9.85
CA ASP A 1039 -8.58 3.77 11.01
C ASP A 1039 -9.95 4.18 11.56
N GLY A 1040 -10.51 5.33 11.17
CA GLY A 1040 -11.81 5.83 11.63
C GLY A 1040 -11.77 6.60 12.96
N GLU A 1041 -10.59 6.87 13.51
CA GLU A 1041 -10.41 7.65 14.74
C GLU A 1041 -10.11 9.12 14.42
N GLN A 1042 -10.58 10.04 15.27
CA GLN A 1042 -10.26 11.48 15.23
C GLN A 1042 -10.62 12.25 13.93
N SER A 1043 -11.17 11.62 12.89
CA SER A 1043 -11.62 12.31 11.66
C SER A 1043 -12.98 13.03 11.77
N VAL A 1044 -13.75 12.71 12.82
CA VAL A 1044 -15.11 13.24 13.07
C VAL A 1044 -15.31 13.61 14.54
N LEU A 1045 -15.94 14.77 14.79
CA LEU A 1045 -16.48 15.16 16.10
C LEU A 1045 -18.01 15.01 16.11
N LEU A 1046 -18.55 14.33 17.12
CA LEU A 1046 -19.98 14.15 17.37
C LEU A 1046 -20.42 15.07 18.53
N ILE A 1047 -21.52 15.80 18.33
CA ILE A 1047 -22.17 16.61 19.38
C ILE A 1047 -23.64 16.18 19.50
N PRO A 1048 -24.06 15.53 20.60
CA PRO A 1048 -25.42 15.01 20.74
C PRO A 1048 -26.44 16.08 21.12
N TYR A 1049 -27.71 15.86 20.76
CA TYR A 1049 -28.84 16.71 21.19
C TYR A 1049 -28.96 16.84 22.72
N SER A 1050 -28.65 15.77 23.46
CA SER A 1050 -28.55 15.79 24.92
C SER A 1050 -27.36 14.96 25.39
N GLY A 1051 -26.78 15.31 26.53
CA GLY A 1051 -25.65 14.56 27.13
C GLY A 1051 -26.01 13.16 27.67
N SER A 1052 -27.27 12.71 27.51
CA SER A 1052 -27.71 11.33 27.80
C SER A 1052 -28.11 10.54 26.54
N ASN A 1053 -28.01 11.16 25.37
CA ASN A 1053 -28.05 10.45 24.10
C ASN A 1053 -26.79 9.57 23.98
N LEU A 1054 -26.87 8.45 23.26
CA LEU A 1054 -25.80 7.42 23.16
C LEU A 1054 -25.48 6.65 24.47
N GLU A 1055 -25.98 7.03 25.65
CA GLU A 1055 -25.82 6.24 26.89
C GLU A 1055 -26.50 4.85 26.82
N ASP A 1056 -27.40 4.64 25.86
CA ASP A 1056 -28.09 3.37 25.61
C ASP A 1056 -27.38 2.45 24.60
N GLY A 1057 -26.21 2.87 24.08
CA GLY A 1057 -25.28 2.03 23.31
C GLY A 1057 -25.60 1.88 21.83
N ASN A 1058 -26.39 2.78 21.24
CA ASN A 1058 -26.71 2.75 19.81
C ASN A 1058 -26.55 4.12 19.14
N ALA A 1059 -26.38 4.12 17.81
CA ALA A 1059 -26.21 5.32 17.01
C ALA A 1059 -27.54 5.94 16.51
N PHE A 1060 -28.69 5.47 16.96
CA PHE A 1060 -30.01 5.86 16.44
C PHE A 1060 -30.61 7.03 17.22
N ASP A 1061 -29.90 8.15 17.19
CA ASP A 1061 -30.20 9.35 17.96
C ASP A 1061 -30.13 10.63 17.11
N GLU A 1062 -30.34 11.80 17.74
CA GLU A 1062 -30.15 13.11 17.09
C GLU A 1062 -28.83 13.76 17.54
N TYR A 1063 -28.01 14.19 16.57
CA TYR A 1063 -26.66 14.75 16.81
C TYR A 1063 -26.12 15.54 15.60
N LEU A 1064 -25.09 16.34 15.82
CA LEU A 1064 -24.22 16.85 14.76
C LEU A 1064 -23.05 15.87 14.53
N LEU A 1065 -22.60 15.76 13.29
CA LEU A 1065 -21.26 15.24 12.94
C LEU A 1065 -20.48 16.34 12.22
N ILE A 1066 -19.23 16.56 12.62
CA ILE A 1066 -18.34 17.59 12.05
C ILE A 1066 -17.11 16.88 11.51
N MET A 1067 -16.83 17.00 10.22
CA MET A 1067 -15.70 16.35 9.55
C MET A 1067 -14.78 17.36 8.85
N PHE A 1068 -13.50 17.00 8.69
CA PHE A 1068 -12.55 17.78 7.90
C PHE A 1068 -12.38 17.21 6.49
N TYR A 1069 -13.04 17.83 5.52
CA TYR A 1069 -12.96 17.47 4.11
C TYR A 1069 -11.69 17.99 3.46
N THR A 1070 -11.01 17.10 2.70
CA THR A 1070 -10.02 17.49 1.68
C THR A 1070 -10.36 16.80 0.34
N PRO A 1071 -10.04 17.41 -0.82
CA PRO A 1071 -10.29 16.85 -2.15
C PRO A 1071 -9.27 15.73 -2.48
N LYS A 1072 -9.39 14.60 -1.78
CA LYS A 1072 -8.46 13.46 -1.76
C LYS A 1072 -9.21 12.13 -1.64
N GLY A 1073 -8.46 11.02 -1.59
CA GLY A 1073 -9.02 9.68 -1.36
C GLY A 1073 -10.10 9.33 -2.38
N LEU A 1074 -11.24 8.82 -1.89
CA LEU A 1074 -12.37 8.43 -2.73
C LEU A 1074 -12.95 9.62 -3.52
N TYR A 1075 -13.01 10.82 -2.94
CA TYR A 1075 -13.46 12.05 -3.62
C TYR A 1075 -12.56 12.47 -4.80
N GLN A 1076 -11.35 11.92 -4.95
CA GLN A 1076 -10.42 12.31 -6.01
C GLN A 1076 -10.95 11.94 -7.42
N GLY A 1077 -11.77 10.89 -7.55
CA GLY A 1077 -12.39 10.51 -8.82
C GLY A 1077 -13.39 11.56 -9.35
N HIS A 1078 -13.99 12.33 -8.43
CA HIS A 1078 -15.11 13.24 -8.71
C HIS A 1078 -14.69 14.71 -8.83
N LEU A 1079 -13.39 15.02 -8.85
CA LEU A 1079 -12.89 16.39 -8.93
C LEU A 1079 -13.16 17.01 -10.32
N GLY A 1080 -14.19 17.86 -10.38
CA GLY A 1080 -14.71 18.41 -11.64
C GLY A 1080 -16.20 18.16 -11.86
N THR A 1081 -16.82 17.34 -11.01
CA THR A 1081 -18.28 17.35 -10.78
C THR A 1081 -18.74 18.72 -10.26
N SER A 1082 -20.04 19.00 -10.30
CA SER A 1082 -20.63 20.18 -9.68
C SER A 1082 -20.86 20.04 -8.17
N THR A 1083 -20.71 18.85 -7.61
CA THR A 1083 -21.08 18.48 -6.23
C THR A 1083 -19.88 18.30 -5.29
N VAL A 1084 -18.69 17.95 -5.80
CA VAL A 1084 -17.47 17.79 -5.00
C VAL A 1084 -16.63 19.07 -4.99
N PRO A 1085 -16.43 19.73 -3.83
CA PRO A 1085 -15.63 20.95 -3.77
C PRO A 1085 -14.14 20.66 -4.02
N THR A 1086 -13.49 21.48 -4.86
CA THR A 1086 -12.05 21.33 -5.20
C THR A 1086 -11.10 22.00 -4.19
N LEU A 1087 -11.63 22.49 -3.08
CA LEU A 1087 -10.89 23.07 -1.95
C LEU A 1087 -11.33 22.37 -0.67
N PRO A 1088 -10.46 22.26 0.35
CA PRO A 1088 -10.80 21.69 1.65
C PRO A 1088 -11.75 22.58 2.47
N GLY A 1089 -12.34 22.01 3.51
CA GLY A 1089 -13.18 22.75 4.47
C GLY A 1089 -13.70 21.87 5.60
N VAL A 1090 -14.31 22.50 6.60
CA VAL A 1090 -15.05 21.79 7.65
C VAL A 1090 -16.51 21.68 7.21
N VAL A 1091 -17.02 20.44 7.15
CA VAL A 1091 -18.41 20.13 6.79
C VAL A 1091 -19.17 19.77 8.06
N ILE A 1092 -20.40 20.29 8.19
CA ILE A 1092 -21.25 20.14 9.37
C ILE A 1092 -22.52 19.41 8.95
N TYR A 1093 -22.67 18.18 9.41
CA TYR A 1093 -23.84 17.34 9.20
C TYR A 1093 -24.77 17.48 10.42
N HIS A 1094 -26.07 17.48 10.17
CA HIS A 1094 -27.11 17.35 11.20
C HIS A 1094 -27.90 16.08 10.93
N VAL A 1095 -27.86 15.16 11.90
CA VAL A 1095 -28.39 13.80 11.79
C VAL A 1095 -29.54 13.62 12.78
N ASP A 1096 -30.61 12.99 12.32
CA ASP A 1096 -31.75 12.58 13.16
C ASP A 1096 -32.15 11.13 12.84
N GLY A 1097 -31.27 10.20 13.23
CA GLY A 1097 -31.36 8.76 12.98
C GLY A 1097 -32.27 7.99 13.95
N ARG A 1098 -33.12 8.67 14.72
CA ARG A 1098 -34.00 8.04 15.73
C ARG A 1098 -34.98 7.07 15.09
N THR A 1099 -35.26 5.93 15.75
CA THR A 1099 -36.09 4.85 15.17
C THR A 1099 -37.55 4.80 15.63
N ARG A 1100 -38.45 4.37 14.73
CA ARG A 1100 -39.90 4.25 14.93
C ARG A 1100 -40.21 3.17 15.98
N SER A 1101 -41.09 3.49 16.93
CA SER A 1101 -41.56 2.53 17.95
C SER A 1101 -42.23 1.27 17.37
N ASN A 1102 -42.73 1.37 16.13
CA ASN A 1102 -43.39 0.31 15.35
C ASN A 1102 -42.61 -0.03 14.07
N ALA A 1103 -41.29 0.19 14.07
CA ALA A 1103 -40.38 -0.08 12.97
C ALA A 1103 -40.64 -1.42 12.25
N THR A 1104 -40.58 -1.37 10.92
CA THR A 1104 -40.41 -2.50 10.01
C THR A 1104 -38.92 -2.69 9.71
N PHE A 1105 -38.56 -3.88 9.22
CA PHE A 1105 -37.22 -4.21 8.71
C PHE A 1105 -36.95 -3.45 7.39
N TRP A 1106 -35.69 -3.24 6.99
CA TRP A 1106 -35.26 -2.59 5.73
C TRP A 1106 -35.52 -1.08 5.63
N GLY A 1107 -34.65 -0.26 6.23
CA GLY A 1107 -34.67 1.22 6.19
C GLY A 1107 -35.82 1.91 6.94
N ASP A 1108 -37.02 1.35 6.84
CA ASP A 1108 -38.31 1.75 7.41
C ASP A 1108 -38.29 2.02 8.93
N TYR A 1109 -37.25 1.56 9.64
CA TYR A 1109 -37.05 1.80 11.06
C TYR A 1109 -36.72 3.24 11.40
N PHE A 1110 -36.13 4.06 10.53
CA PHE A 1110 -35.88 5.48 10.83
C PHE A 1110 -37.17 6.29 10.94
N ILE A 1111 -37.28 7.24 11.88
CA ILE A 1111 -38.46 8.13 12.02
C ILE A 1111 -38.57 9.09 10.83
N ASN A 1112 -37.43 9.49 10.30
CA ASN A 1112 -37.28 10.41 9.20
C ASN A 1112 -36.66 9.69 8.01
N ASP A 1113 -36.84 10.31 6.85
CA ASP A 1113 -36.24 10.02 5.55
C ASP A 1113 -35.65 11.35 5.05
N ASN A 1114 -35.03 11.37 3.86
CA ASN A 1114 -34.57 12.62 3.23
C ASN A 1114 -35.60 13.21 2.24
N GLU A 1115 -36.83 12.69 2.27
CA GLU A 1115 -37.94 13.12 1.44
C GLU A 1115 -38.59 14.42 1.93
N GLY A 1116 -39.11 15.23 1.01
CA GLY A 1116 -39.90 16.41 1.32
C GLY A 1116 -39.09 17.67 1.62
N SER A 1117 -39.26 18.24 2.83
CA SER A 1117 -38.85 19.65 3.09
C SER A 1117 -38.57 20.03 4.55
N SER A 1118 -38.57 19.08 5.50
CA SER A 1118 -38.30 19.36 6.91
C SER A 1118 -38.08 18.08 7.71
N ASN A 1119 -37.20 18.12 8.72
CA ASN A 1119 -36.85 17.01 9.60
C ASN A 1119 -36.19 15.83 8.86
N PHE A 1120 -35.15 16.12 8.07
CA PHE A 1120 -34.38 15.11 7.33
C PHE A 1120 -33.63 14.16 8.26
N ILE A 1121 -33.38 12.91 7.82
CA ILE A 1121 -32.49 11.97 8.52
C ILE A 1121 -31.04 12.46 8.50
N ASN A 1122 -30.58 13.05 7.38
CA ASN A 1122 -29.22 13.54 7.21
C ASN A 1122 -29.19 14.80 6.33
N GLN A 1123 -28.63 15.91 6.81
CA GLN A 1123 -28.53 17.19 6.07
C GLN A 1123 -27.21 17.92 6.33
N ILE A 1124 -26.76 18.75 5.37
CA ILE A 1124 -25.64 19.68 5.56
C ILE A 1124 -26.14 21.03 6.15
N LEU A 1125 -25.47 21.53 7.19
CA LEU A 1125 -25.68 22.88 7.73
C LEU A 1125 -24.71 23.88 7.08
N GLU A 1126 -25.21 24.60 6.07
CA GLU A 1126 -24.43 25.57 5.26
C GLU A 1126 -23.70 26.65 6.09
N ALA A 1127 -22.41 26.82 5.85
CA ALA A 1127 -21.59 27.78 6.60
C ALA A 1127 -21.92 29.26 6.32
N ASP A 1128 -22.35 29.60 5.11
CA ASP A 1128 -22.81 30.96 4.76
C ASP A 1128 -24.30 31.23 5.09
N LYS A 1129 -25.04 30.17 5.45
CA LYS A 1129 -26.45 30.16 5.85
C LYS A 1129 -27.42 30.70 4.80
N ASN A 1130 -27.12 30.50 3.52
CA ASN A 1130 -27.90 31.10 2.43
C ASN A 1130 -29.27 30.42 2.14
N GLN A 1131 -29.47 29.18 2.61
CA GLN A 1131 -30.62 28.30 2.37
C GLN A 1131 -30.79 27.87 0.91
N SER A 1132 -29.71 27.35 0.31
CA SER A 1132 -29.69 26.76 -1.04
C SER A 1132 -29.81 25.24 -1.07
N ILE A 1133 -29.45 24.58 0.03
CA ILE A 1133 -29.54 23.13 0.24
C ILE A 1133 -30.56 22.85 1.37
N PRO A 1134 -31.56 21.97 1.18
CA PRO A 1134 -31.99 21.37 -0.10
C PRO A 1134 -32.55 22.40 -1.09
N GLY A 1135 -32.47 22.11 -2.39
CA GLY A 1135 -32.98 23.04 -3.41
C GLY A 1135 -32.59 22.70 -4.86
N SER A 1136 -32.21 23.72 -5.63
CA SER A 1136 -31.78 23.60 -7.03
C SER A 1136 -30.29 23.93 -7.19
N VAL A 1137 -29.49 23.61 -6.18
CA VAL A 1137 -28.10 24.03 -6.03
C VAL A 1137 -27.28 22.90 -5.41
N THR A 1138 -26.11 22.64 -6.00
CA THR A 1138 -25.12 21.69 -5.49
C THR A 1138 -24.28 22.27 -4.34
N PHE A 1139 -23.77 21.36 -3.51
CA PHE A 1139 -22.80 21.65 -2.44
C PHE A 1139 -21.50 22.28 -2.93
N ARG A 1140 -21.01 23.27 -2.18
CA ARG A 1140 -19.93 24.19 -2.57
C ARG A 1140 -19.02 24.58 -1.41
N VAL A 1141 -17.88 25.16 -1.78
CA VAL A 1141 -16.91 25.78 -0.85
C VAL A 1141 -17.51 26.92 0.00
N SER A 1142 -18.60 27.56 -0.43
CA SER A 1142 -19.35 28.54 0.37
C SER A 1142 -20.05 27.93 1.58
N ASP A 1143 -20.42 26.65 1.47
CA ASP A 1143 -21.32 25.96 2.37
C ASP A 1143 -20.50 25.20 3.44
N MET A 1144 -19.18 25.12 3.25
CA MET A 1144 -18.19 24.65 4.21
C MET A 1144 -17.60 25.80 5.02
N LEU A 1145 -17.30 25.57 6.30
CA LEU A 1145 -16.51 26.51 7.08
C LEU A 1145 -15.04 26.38 6.64
N THR A 1146 -14.53 27.40 5.96
CA THR A 1146 -13.16 27.43 5.39
C THR A 1146 -12.20 28.35 6.16
N SER A 1147 -12.72 29.29 6.95
CA SER A 1147 -11.94 30.10 7.90
C SER A 1147 -12.85 30.81 8.91
N GLY A 1148 -12.29 31.27 10.03
CA GLY A 1148 -13.03 32.05 11.02
C GLY A 1148 -13.94 31.20 11.90
N THR A 1149 -15.12 31.74 12.25
CA THR A 1149 -16.05 31.16 13.23
C THR A 1149 -17.47 31.13 12.71
N ILE A 1150 -18.16 30.00 12.89
CA ILE A 1150 -19.61 29.87 12.77
C ILE A 1150 -20.26 29.72 14.14
N ASP A 1151 -21.45 30.28 14.28
CA ASP A 1151 -22.36 30.10 15.41
C ASP A 1151 -23.63 29.43 14.86
N LEU A 1152 -23.97 28.22 15.31
CA LEU A 1152 -25.10 27.44 14.81
C LEU A 1152 -26.45 27.80 15.46
N SER A 1153 -26.50 28.76 16.39
CA SER A 1153 -27.71 29.10 17.17
C SER A 1153 -28.89 29.64 16.35
N THR A 1154 -28.72 29.82 15.04
CA THR A 1154 -29.80 30.11 14.06
C THR A 1154 -30.49 28.86 13.52
N TYR A 1155 -29.84 27.70 13.60
CA TYR A 1155 -30.38 26.39 13.27
C TYR A 1155 -31.11 25.79 14.47
N GLN A 1156 -31.95 24.79 14.22
CA GLN A 1156 -32.76 24.13 15.23
C GLN A 1156 -32.67 22.61 15.11
N TRP A 1157 -32.68 21.95 16.25
CA TRP A 1157 -32.87 20.51 16.36
C TRP A 1157 -34.32 20.14 15.98
N ASN A 1158 -34.50 19.00 15.32
CA ASN A 1158 -35.81 18.38 15.02
C ASN A 1158 -36.58 18.03 16.31
N GLN A 1159 -35.90 17.67 17.40
CA GLN A 1159 -36.54 17.50 18.73
C GLN A 1159 -36.95 18.84 19.38
N GLY A 1160 -36.49 19.96 18.84
CA GLY A 1160 -36.86 21.30 19.26
C GLY A 1160 -35.85 21.92 20.23
N GLY A 1161 -35.43 23.13 19.89
CA GLY A 1161 -34.35 23.88 20.54
C GLY A 1161 -33.44 24.49 19.48
N ASN A 1162 -32.63 25.48 19.85
CA ASN A 1162 -31.60 26.00 18.96
C ASN A 1162 -30.31 25.19 19.12
N ILE A 1163 -29.53 25.09 18.05
CA ILE A 1163 -28.23 24.40 18.07
C ILE A 1163 -27.18 25.36 18.63
N ASN A 1164 -27.04 25.42 19.96
CA ASN A 1164 -26.15 26.37 20.64
C ASN A 1164 -24.67 25.94 20.57
N VAL A 1165 -24.17 25.71 19.36
CA VAL A 1165 -22.81 25.25 19.08
C VAL A 1165 -22.08 26.32 18.28
N SER A 1166 -20.84 26.63 18.63
CA SER A 1166 -19.96 27.51 17.87
C SER A 1166 -18.66 26.77 17.52
N ILE A 1167 -18.21 26.89 16.27
CA ILE A 1167 -17.04 26.19 15.73
C ILE A 1167 -16.11 27.24 15.11
N SER A 1168 -14.85 27.28 15.54
CA SER A 1168 -13.87 28.26 15.09
C SER A 1168 -12.58 27.60 14.62
N ILE A 1169 -12.17 27.85 13.38
CA ILE A 1169 -10.93 27.29 12.81
C ILE A 1169 -9.70 27.99 13.43
N GLN A 1170 -8.82 27.19 14.04
CA GLN A 1170 -7.59 27.63 14.71
C GLN A 1170 -6.32 27.38 13.87
N SER A 1171 -6.34 26.47 12.90
CA SER A 1171 -5.22 26.20 11.99
C SER A 1171 -5.51 26.66 10.56
N THR A 1172 -4.46 27.00 9.81
CA THR A 1172 -4.54 27.15 8.35
C THR A 1172 -4.38 25.79 7.69
N PHE A 1173 -5.19 25.49 6.68
CA PHE A 1173 -5.12 24.25 5.92
C PHE A 1173 -5.21 24.49 4.39
N ASP A 1174 -4.79 23.48 3.64
CA ASP A 1174 -4.82 23.38 2.19
C ASP A 1174 -5.29 21.99 1.74
N ALA A 1175 -5.34 21.75 0.43
CA ALA A 1175 -5.82 20.48 -0.13
C ALA A 1175 -4.96 19.25 0.20
N ASN A 1176 -3.81 19.39 0.88
CA ASN A 1176 -2.92 18.30 1.28
C ASN A 1176 -2.76 18.21 2.80
N SER A 1177 -3.45 19.05 3.56
CA SER A 1177 -3.34 19.11 5.01
C SER A 1177 -3.97 17.89 5.66
N GLN A 1178 -3.22 17.21 6.53
CA GLN A 1178 -3.67 15.95 7.14
C GLN A 1178 -4.71 16.18 8.26
N ASN A 1179 -4.78 17.38 8.83
CA ASN A 1179 -5.77 17.75 9.85
C ASN A 1179 -6.11 19.25 9.86
N VAL A 1180 -7.17 19.57 10.60
CA VAL A 1180 -7.55 20.93 11.03
C VAL A 1180 -7.63 20.99 12.56
N THR A 1181 -7.22 22.11 13.15
CA THR A 1181 -7.51 22.41 14.56
C THR A 1181 -8.71 23.35 14.65
N LEU A 1182 -9.70 22.97 15.44
CA LEU A 1182 -10.93 23.70 15.74
C LEU A 1182 -10.95 24.11 17.22
N SER A 1183 -11.70 25.16 17.54
CA SER A 1183 -12.13 25.48 18.89
C SER A 1183 -13.65 25.44 18.86
N VAL A 1184 -14.24 24.51 19.63
CA VAL A 1184 -15.67 24.17 19.60
C VAL A 1184 -16.26 24.47 20.96
N THR A 1185 -17.41 25.15 20.98
CA THR A 1185 -18.13 25.50 22.22
C THR A 1185 -19.58 25.06 22.11
N VAL A 1186 -20.07 24.35 23.12
CA VAL A 1186 -21.43 23.77 23.22
C VAL A 1186 -22.08 24.29 24.50
N GLN A 1187 -23.32 24.80 24.43
CA GLN A 1187 -24.02 25.50 25.54
C GLN A 1187 -25.35 24.85 25.95
#